data_AF-A0AAC9B3L1-F1
#
_entry.id   AF-A0AAC9B3L1-F1
#
_cell.length_a   1.000
_cell.length_b   1.000
_cell.length_c   1.000
_cell.angle_alpha   90.00
_cell.angle_beta   90.00
_cell.angle_gamma   90.00
#
_symmetry.space_group_name_H-M   'P 1'
#
loop_
_entity.id
_entity.type
_entity.pdbx_description
1 polymer ?
#
loop_
_entity_poly.entity_id
_entity_poly.type
_entity_poly.pdbx_seq_one_letter_code
_entity_poly.pdbx_strand_id
1 'polypeptide(L)'
;MVTIRGAIENGKFNIYDMRTNKLIKSLDAGTWENLAYSMDANSINNVDGYLSYSGWYRPIGTSQDGKTWYKTGAGDWRPILMYARPNNDVQAQFIKYFVGHGYTNEGYGLTPAKVADLSAGTDTKILNEDSQNLRYVIEQSIAKNKSTSKLANDVNAFMQTVPSLSAASELSVTNSSSYVPDRAGTTSNDQLILVNNNSADQTKGNTSYADSNYRLMNRTLNNQQGNHSVSPELLVGNDIDNSNPVVQAENLNWEYFLLNYGKLMNYNPDGNFDGFRVDAADNVDADALDQLGQLMNDLYHTKGNQTNANNHLVYNEGYHSDGQSLMDGKGNPELYMDSLMFYTLENILGRISHRDDITHLATNSVVNRANDDGSKSQTPNWSFVTNHDQRKNLINRMIINDHPGVKDIMGAGYKAEYANQAWQEFYVDQARAYKQYAQYNVPAQYAILLSNKDTVPQVYYGDLYNETKPYMAEKSMYYDAITTLMKARKEFVSGGQSIERCGQNAVASVRYGKGVADANSIGTDPLSRTTGMAVIVGNNTDMASNTYIINMGKEHANQQYQNLLDTTDAGLTYDGTGSLNPKTLTTDANGNLYVKVKAFATPYVSGYLSVWVPVVAGQQDASTSSSTVASRPDKTFESNAALDSHLIYEDFSLYQPEPTSVNEHAYNVIAKNAQLFNSLGITDFWMAPAYTPLVSRYNEGYATNDRYTLGTTKNSTKYGSGEELANAIAALHKAGLKVQEDLVMNQMIGLSGQETVTVTRANEYGVQMSVDGKTFANQIYFAYTIGGGEGQKKYGGKYLAELQAKYPDLFTTKALSTGVAPDPTTRITQWSAKYQNGTSLQNIGIGLAVKLPNGDYAYLDGGNNDKFKTTLPEQMGSIDYYVQADKAAADKAAAKKAAAKKAAAKKAAAKKAAAKKAAAKKAAAKKAAAKKAAAKKAAAKKAAAKKAAAKKAAAKKAAAKKAAAKKAAAKKAAAKKAAAKKAAAKKAAAKKAAAKKAAAKKAAAKKAAAKKVAAKKAAAKKAAAKKAAAKKAAAKKAAAKKAAAKKAAAKKAAAKKAAAKKAAAKKAAADKAAADKAAAEQAAADKAAADKAAADKAAADKAAADKAAADKAAADKAAADKAAADKAAASCRR
;
A
#
# COMPACT_ATOMS: atom_id res chain seq x y z
N MET A 1 3.42 -63.32 12.84
CA MET A 1 4.34 -62.16 12.84
C MET A 1 4.64 -61.77 14.28
N VAL A 2 5.89 -61.37 14.57
CA VAL A 2 6.24 -60.69 15.83
C VAL A 2 5.80 -59.23 15.70
N THR A 3 5.17 -58.69 16.75
CA THR A 3 4.74 -57.28 16.81
C THR A 3 5.74 -56.55 17.72
N ILE A 4 6.36 -55.46 17.25
CA ILE A 4 7.54 -54.86 17.90
C ILE A 4 7.38 -53.35 18.08
N ARG A 5 7.88 -52.80 19.19
CA ARG A 5 7.90 -51.35 19.51
C ARG A 5 9.34 -50.89 19.79
N GLY A 6 9.59 -49.58 19.69
CA GLY A 6 10.86 -48.97 20.12
C GLY A 6 10.75 -48.18 21.43
N ALA A 7 11.90 -47.81 21.99
CA ALA A 7 12.10 -46.81 23.04
C ALA A 7 13.53 -46.25 22.99
N ILE A 8 13.77 -45.04 23.48
CA ILE A 8 15.12 -44.48 23.68
C ILE A 8 15.38 -44.39 25.18
N GLU A 9 16.36 -45.13 25.66
CA GLU A 9 16.63 -45.34 27.08
C GLU A 9 18.14 -45.36 27.32
N ASN A 10 18.63 -44.63 28.32
CA ASN A 10 20.06 -44.51 28.65
C ASN A 10 20.97 -44.14 27.45
N GLY A 11 20.43 -43.43 26.45
CA GLY A 11 21.14 -43.04 25.24
C GLY A 11 21.28 -44.15 24.18
N LYS A 12 20.51 -45.25 24.28
CA LYS A 12 20.43 -46.33 23.29
C LYS A 12 19.00 -46.48 22.75
N PHE A 13 18.86 -47.00 21.55
CA PHE A 13 17.57 -47.30 20.93
C PHE A 13 17.22 -48.77 21.12
N ASN A 14 16.24 -49.04 21.99
CA ASN A 14 15.84 -50.36 22.41
C ASN A 14 14.58 -50.82 21.65
N ILE A 15 14.60 -52.03 21.10
CA ILE A 15 13.47 -52.64 20.38
C ILE A 15 12.91 -53.80 21.22
N TYR A 16 11.61 -53.76 21.49
CA TYR A 16 10.88 -54.69 22.34
C TYR A 16 9.83 -55.49 21.56
N ASP A 17 9.56 -56.72 22.00
CA ASP A 17 8.33 -57.43 21.62
C ASP A 17 7.13 -56.81 22.35
N MET A 18 6.10 -56.40 21.62
CA MET A 18 4.94 -55.69 22.19
C MET A 18 4.13 -56.55 23.18
N ARG A 19 4.13 -57.89 23.04
CA ARG A 19 3.21 -58.77 23.76
C ARG A 19 3.79 -59.23 25.10
N THR A 20 5.11 -59.37 25.15
CA THR A 20 5.87 -59.86 26.31
C THR A 20 6.67 -58.75 26.97
N ASN A 21 6.75 -57.56 26.35
CA ASN A 21 7.58 -56.42 26.72
C ASN A 21 9.07 -56.78 26.94
N LYS A 22 9.56 -57.85 26.29
CA LYS A 22 10.96 -58.29 26.37
C LYS A 22 11.80 -57.56 25.34
N LEU A 23 12.99 -57.11 25.75
CA LEU A 23 13.99 -56.52 24.88
C LEU A 23 14.45 -57.56 23.84
N ILE A 24 14.27 -57.25 22.56
CA ILE A 24 14.75 -58.06 21.43
C ILE A 24 16.18 -57.63 21.06
N LYS A 25 16.43 -56.32 21.04
CA LYS A 25 17.66 -55.71 20.52
C LYS A 25 17.88 -54.34 21.17
N SER A 26 19.12 -54.02 21.47
CA SER A 26 19.57 -52.65 21.73
C SER A 26 20.45 -52.20 20.57
N LEU A 27 20.30 -50.96 20.14
CA LEU A 27 21.17 -50.27 19.19
C LEU A 27 21.92 -49.16 19.93
N ASP A 28 23.23 -49.13 19.74
CA ASP A 28 24.08 -47.98 20.07
C ASP A 28 23.86 -46.85 19.04
N ALA A 29 24.90 -46.09 18.72
CA ALA A 29 24.88 -45.04 17.70
C ALA A 29 24.30 -45.50 16.34
N GLY A 30 23.55 -44.63 15.66
CA GLY A 30 22.96 -44.96 14.37
C GLY A 30 21.94 -43.96 13.82
N THR A 31 21.32 -44.32 12.69
CA THR A 31 20.40 -43.42 11.97
C THR A 31 19.12 -43.02 12.71
N TRP A 32 18.82 -43.62 13.86
CA TRP A 32 17.75 -43.16 14.75
C TRP A 32 18.10 -41.82 15.42
N GLU A 33 19.38 -41.44 15.49
CA GLU A 33 19.83 -40.14 16.01
C GLU A 33 19.42 -38.95 15.12
N ASN A 34 18.88 -39.21 13.92
CA ASN A 34 18.23 -38.19 13.10
C ASN A 34 16.90 -37.67 13.73
N LEU A 35 16.31 -38.39 14.69
CA LEU A 35 15.14 -37.92 15.45
C LEU A 35 15.45 -36.58 16.14
N ALA A 36 14.41 -35.78 16.41
CA ALA A 36 14.57 -34.52 17.14
C ALA A 36 15.11 -34.77 18.56
N TYR A 37 16.01 -33.90 19.02
CA TYR A 37 16.65 -33.99 20.33
C TYR A 37 15.65 -33.96 21.48
N SER A 38 14.60 -33.15 21.33
CA SER A 38 13.39 -33.15 22.15
C SER A 38 12.18 -32.72 21.31
N MET A 39 10.97 -33.02 21.78
CA MET A 39 9.72 -32.73 21.08
C MET A 39 9.13 -31.38 21.51
N ASP A 40 9.95 -30.33 21.47
CA ASP A 40 9.59 -28.99 21.93
C ASP A 40 10.40 -27.89 21.20
N ALA A 41 10.04 -26.63 21.42
CA ALA A 41 10.58 -25.47 20.71
C ALA A 41 12.10 -25.24 20.91
N ASN A 42 12.73 -25.79 21.96
CA ASN A 42 14.19 -25.72 22.15
C ASN A 42 14.96 -26.62 21.17
N SER A 43 14.25 -27.48 20.42
CA SER A 43 14.82 -28.39 19.43
C SER A 43 14.14 -28.32 18.07
N ILE A 44 13.02 -27.60 17.88
CA ILE A 44 12.25 -27.56 16.62
C ILE A 44 11.68 -26.15 16.38
N ASN A 45 12.13 -25.48 15.31
CA ASN A 45 11.53 -24.21 14.88
C ASN A 45 10.10 -24.45 14.40
N ASN A 46 9.17 -23.65 14.92
CA ASN A 46 7.75 -23.67 14.59
C ASN A 46 7.19 -22.25 14.65
N VAL A 47 6.05 -22.03 13.99
CA VAL A 47 5.24 -20.80 14.09
C VAL A 47 3.84 -21.24 14.54
N ASP A 48 3.44 -20.88 15.76
CA ASP A 48 2.17 -21.31 16.39
C ASP A 48 1.96 -22.84 16.37
N GLY A 49 3.05 -23.59 16.57
CA GLY A 49 3.09 -25.05 16.54
C GLY A 49 3.35 -25.64 15.14
N TYR A 50 3.14 -24.89 14.07
CA TYR A 50 3.33 -25.38 12.69
C TYR A 50 4.78 -25.37 12.25
N LEU A 51 5.20 -26.44 11.57
CA LEU A 51 6.55 -26.54 11.00
C LEU A 51 6.61 -25.94 9.58
N SER A 52 7.71 -25.25 9.28
CA SER A 52 8.06 -24.77 7.93
C SER A 52 9.19 -25.60 7.32
N TYR A 53 9.17 -25.81 6.00
CA TYR A 53 10.29 -26.37 5.25
C TYR A 53 11.55 -25.46 5.28
N SER A 54 11.37 -24.15 5.44
CA SER A 54 12.48 -23.21 5.71
C SER A 54 13.01 -23.29 7.14
N GLY A 55 12.28 -23.98 8.03
CA GLY A 55 12.64 -24.16 9.44
C GLY A 55 13.83 -25.09 9.65
N TRP A 56 14.38 -25.02 10.86
CA TRP A 56 15.49 -25.84 11.33
C TRP A 56 15.08 -26.61 12.58
N TYR A 57 15.76 -27.70 12.87
CA TYR A 57 15.60 -28.46 14.11
C TYR A 57 16.94 -29.04 14.56
N ARG A 58 17.04 -29.41 15.83
CA ARG A 58 18.20 -30.08 16.42
C ARG A 58 17.95 -31.59 16.44
N PRO A 59 18.68 -32.42 15.66
CA PRO A 59 18.63 -33.87 15.80
C PRO A 59 19.31 -34.34 17.09
N ILE A 60 19.10 -35.58 17.53
CA ILE A 60 19.84 -36.18 18.67
C ILE A 60 21.35 -36.22 18.38
N GLY A 61 21.73 -36.53 17.14
CA GLY A 61 23.12 -36.61 16.70
C GLY A 61 23.29 -36.52 15.18
N THR A 62 24.52 -36.30 14.73
CA THR A 62 24.88 -36.28 13.30
C THR A 62 26.09 -37.17 13.01
N SER A 63 26.32 -37.49 11.73
CA SER A 63 27.43 -38.33 11.29
C SER A 63 28.01 -37.87 9.96
N GLN A 64 29.33 -37.91 9.83
CA GLN A 64 30.03 -37.64 8.58
C GLN A 64 30.22 -38.88 7.69
N ASP A 65 29.95 -40.09 8.20
CA ASP A 65 30.27 -41.33 7.48
C ASP A 65 29.25 -42.49 7.63
N GLY A 66 28.20 -42.28 8.42
CA GLY A 66 27.19 -43.29 8.74
C GLY A 66 27.63 -44.35 9.76
N LYS A 67 28.84 -44.28 10.30
CA LYS A 67 29.38 -45.22 11.31
C LYS A 67 29.63 -44.53 12.64
N THR A 68 30.26 -43.36 12.60
CA THR A 68 30.59 -42.56 13.78
C THR A 68 29.56 -41.45 13.92
N TRP A 69 28.79 -41.47 15.01
CA TRP A 69 27.79 -40.45 15.32
C TRP A 69 28.23 -39.61 16.51
N TYR A 70 27.88 -38.33 16.47
CA TYR A 70 28.20 -37.33 17.48
C TYR A 70 26.91 -36.69 17.97
N LYS A 71 26.69 -36.68 19.29
CA LYS A 71 25.53 -36.02 19.90
C LYS A 71 25.57 -34.51 19.69
N THR A 72 24.43 -33.89 19.43
CA THR A 72 24.34 -32.44 19.15
C THR A 72 24.54 -31.59 20.41
N GLY A 73 25.27 -30.48 20.28
CA GLY A 73 25.17 -29.35 21.20
C GLY A 73 23.91 -28.52 20.94
N ALA A 74 23.61 -27.55 21.80
CA ALA A 74 22.45 -26.67 21.63
C ALA A 74 22.52 -25.77 20.37
N GLY A 75 23.71 -25.59 19.79
CA GLY A 75 23.93 -24.88 18.52
C GLY A 75 23.87 -25.76 17.27
N ASP A 76 23.78 -27.09 17.39
CA ASP A 76 23.86 -28.03 16.26
C ASP A 76 22.50 -28.24 15.55
N TRP A 77 21.91 -27.13 15.10
CA TRP A 77 20.70 -27.14 14.29
C TRP A 77 20.98 -27.58 12.86
N ARG A 78 20.00 -28.19 12.20
CA ARG A 78 20.02 -28.58 10.79
C ARG A 78 18.69 -28.21 10.09
N PRO A 79 18.70 -27.86 8.79
CA PRO A 79 17.49 -27.56 8.03
C PRO A 79 16.51 -28.75 7.98
N ILE A 80 15.22 -28.50 8.13
CA ILE A 80 14.17 -29.52 8.00
C ILE A 80 14.20 -30.17 6.61
N LEU A 81 14.54 -29.41 5.56
CA LEU A 81 14.74 -29.89 4.18
C LEU A 81 15.86 -30.93 3.98
N MET A 82 16.76 -31.15 4.96
CA MET A 82 17.69 -32.30 4.92
C MET A 82 16.99 -33.63 5.22
N TYR A 83 15.78 -33.60 5.78
CA TYR A 83 15.07 -34.76 6.34
C TYR A 83 13.68 -34.92 5.72
N ALA A 84 12.81 -33.91 5.81
CA ALA A 84 11.47 -33.88 5.22
C ALA A 84 11.44 -33.09 3.89
N ARG A 85 10.54 -33.46 2.96
CA ARG A 85 10.28 -32.75 1.69
C ARG A 85 8.81 -32.86 1.32
N PRO A 86 8.22 -31.92 0.55
CA PRO A 86 6.83 -31.99 0.09
C PRO A 86 6.46 -33.26 -0.69
N ASN A 87 7.39 -33.83 -1.46
CA ASN A 87 7.20 -35.04 -2.27
C ASN A 87 8.53 -35.58 -2.83
N ASN A 88 8.48 -36.74 -3.50
CA ASN A 88 9.62 -37.37 -4.18
C ASN A 88 10.30 -36.48 -5.24
N ASP A 89 9.57 -35.58 -5.91
CA ASP A 89 10.17 -34.72 -6.93
C ASP A 89 11.05 -33.66 -6.30
N VAL A 90 10.56 -32.97 -5.26
CA VAL A 90 11.37 -32.02 -4.47
C VAL A 90 12.54 -32.72 -3.78
N GLN A 91 12.38 -33.99 -3.37
CA GLN A 91 13.50 -34.79 -2.85
C GLN A 91 14.56 -35.09 -3.91
N ALA A 92 14.16 -35.47 -5.13
CA ALA A 92 15.08 -35.66 -6.25
C ALA A 92 15.78 -34.37 -6.67
N GLN A 93 15.04 -33.25 -6.70
CA GLN A 93 15.57 -31.91 -6.98
C GLN A 93 16.57 -31.48 -5.91
N PHE A 94 16.29 -31.70 -4.61
CA PHE A 94 17.22 -31.41 -3.50
C PHE A 94 18.55 -32.14 -3.66
N ILE A 95 18.51 -33.46 -3.95
CA ILE A 95 19.72 -34.25 -4.17
C ILE A 95 20.51 -33.71 -5.37
N LYS A 96 19.84 -33.46 -6.50
CA LYS A 96 20.47 -32.94 -7.73
C LYS A 96 21.06 -31.55 -7.53
N TYR A 97 20.37 -30.67 -6.81
CA TYR A 97 20.84 -29.32 -6.50
C TYR A 97 22.12 -29.36 -5.66
N PHE A 98 22.11 -30.05 -4.52
CA PHE A 98 23.27 -30.08 -3.62
C PHE A 98 24.50 -30.75 -4.26
N VAL A 99 24.31 -31.86 -4.98
CA VAL A 99 25.41 -32.51 -5.73
C VAL A 99 25.93 -31.60 -6.86
N GLY A 100 25.08 -30.75 -7.45
CA GLY A 100 25.51 -29.70 -8.38
C GLY A 100 26.29 -28.55 -7.70
N HIS A 101 25.95 -28.20 -6.46
CA HIS A 101 26.55 -27.08 -5.70
C HIS A 101 27.70 -27.51 -4.76
N GLY A 102 28.42 -28.55 -5.16
CA GLY A 102 29.69 -28.98 -4.56
C GLY A 102 29.61 -30.10 -3.53
N TYR A 103 28.41 -30.56 -3.13
CA TYR A 103 28.23 -31.69 -2.20
C TYR A 103 28.38 -33.04 -2.92
N THR A 104 29.53 -33.23 -3.56
CA THR A 104 29.89 -34.43 -4.33
C THR A 104 30.76 -35.37 -3.50
N ASN A 105 30.47 -36.68 -3.53
CA ASN A 105 31.35 -37.71 -3.00
C ASN A 105 31.08 -39.05 -3.71
N GLU A 106 32.04 -39.54 -4.48
CA GLU A 106 31.89 -40.78 -5.25
C GLU A 106 31.68 -42.02 -4.36
N GLY A 107 32.32 -42.07 -3.18
CA GLY A 107 32.19 -43.19 -2.23
C GLY A 107 30.78 -43.35 -1.67
N TYR A 108 30.02 -42.25 -1.61
CA TYR A 108 28.60 -42.21 -1.23
C TYR A 108 27.64 -42.25 -2.43
N GLY A 109 28.15 -42.50 -3.64
CA GLY A 109 27.34 -42.55 -4.87
C GLY A 109 26.95 -41.18 -5.43
N LEU A 110 27.33 -40.08 -4.78
CA LEU A 110 26.85 -38.74 -5.08
C LEU A 110 27.80 -38.02 -6.05
N THR A 111 27.60 -38.25 -7.36
CA THR A 111 28.25 -37.49 -8.42
C THR A 111 27.20 -36.99 -9.42
N PRO A 112 27.43 -35.87 -10.15
CA PRO A 112 26.45 -35.30 -11.08
C PRO A 112 25.92 -36.32 -12.11
N ALA A 113 26.78 -37.24 -12.56
CA ALA A 113 26.40 -38.31 -13.49
C ALA A 113 25.53 -39.42 -12.86
N LYS A 114 25.67 -39.69 -11.56
CA LYS A 114 24.87 -40.70 -10.85
C LYS A 114 23.49 -40.17 -10.45
N VAL A 115 23.37 -38.87 -10.16
CA VAL A 115 22.10 -38.24 -9.74
C VAL A 115 21.29 -37.62 -10.90
N ALA A 116 21.85 -37.54 -12.11
CA ALA A 116 21.23 -36.87 -13.26
C ALA A 116 19.77 -37.33 -13.52
N ASP A 117 19.54 -38.65 -13.44
CA ASP A 117 18.25 -39.28 -13.78
C ASP A 117 17.25 -39.34 -12.60
N LEU A 118 17.58 -38.79 -11.41
CA LEU A 118 16.62 -38.73 -10.30
C LEU A 118 15.43 -37.82 -10.64
N SER A 119 14.23 -38.27 -10.31
CA SER A 119 12.94 -37.60 -10.57
C SER A 119 11.86 -38.09 -9.61
N ALA A 120 10.66 -37.47 -9.65
CA ALA A 120 9.45 -37.95 -8.97
C ALA A 120 9.19 -39.48 -9.07
N GLY A 121 9.56 -40.09 -10.21
CA GLY A 121 9.32 -41.52 -10.50
C GLY A 121 10.42 -42.48 -10.02
N THR A 122 11.48 -41.98 -9.37
CA THR A 122 12.52 -42.84 -8.78
C THR A 122 11.97 -43.59 -7.56
N ASP A 123 12.39 -44.85 -7.36
CA ASP A 123 12.03 -45.64 -6.16
C ASP A 123 12.42 -44.88 -4.89
N THR A 124 11.46 -44.64 -4.00
CA THR A 124 11.63 -43.88 -2.75
C THR A 124 12.76 -44.44 -1.87
N LYS A 125 13.12 -45.73 -1.98
CA LYS A 125 14.27 -46.32 -1.28
C LYS A 125 15.60 -45.78 -1.81
N ILE A 126 15.72 -45.57 -3.11
CA ILE A 126 16.91 -44.97 -3.72
C ILE A 126 17.00 -43.51 -3.28
N LEU A 127 15.91 -42.75 -3.41
CA LEU A 127 15.86 -41.34 -2.95
C LEU A 127 16.21 -41.21 -1.45
N ASN A 128 15.77 -42.15 -0.60
CA ASN A 128 16.11 -42.17 0.82
C ASN A 128 17.56 -42.60 1.11
N GLU A 129 18.11 -43.57 0.38
CA GLU A 129 19.51 -44.01 0.49
C GLU A 129 20.45 -42.86 0.05
N ASP A 130 20.16 -42.21 -1.09
CA ASP A 130 20.87 -41.02 -1.57
C ASP A 130 20.70 -39.80 -0.65
N SER A 131 19.51 -39.57 -0.08
CA SER A 131 19.28 -38.48 0.89
C SER A 131 20.08 -38.68 2.18
N GLN A 132 20.19 -39.92 2.68
CA GLN A 132 20.99 -40.21 3.88
C GLN A 132 22.49 -40.11 3.59
N ASN A 133 22.93 -40.58 2.42
CA ASN A 133 24.29 -40.37 1.93
C ASN A 133 24.63 -38.89 1.79
N LEU A 134 23.68 -38.07 1.33
CA LEU A 134 23.87 -36.62 1.16
C LEU A 134 23.97 -35.90 2.50
N ARG A 135 23.22 -36.32 3.53
CA ARG A 135 23.42 -35.80 4.89
C ARG A 135 24.86 -36.01 5.36
N TYR A 136 25.47 -37.17 5.11
CA TYR A 136 26.88 -37.42 5.47
C TYR A 136 27.86 -36.47 4.76
N VAL A 137 27.63 -36.18 3.47
CA VAL A 137 28.44 -35.22 2.68
C VAL A 137 28.20 -33.77 3.12
N ILE A 138 26.99 -33.43 3.58
CA ILE A 138 26.70 -32.14 4.21
C ILE A 138 27.44 -32.00 5.55
N GLU A 139 27.44 -33.01 6.42
CA GLU A 139 28.23 -32.96 7.66
C GLU A 139 29.75 -32.87 7.40
N GLN A 140 30.28 -33.55 6.37
CA GLN A 140 31.67 -33.37 5.91
C GLN A 140 31.95 -31.90 5.51
N SER A 141 30.98 -31.26 4.83
CA SER A 141 31.06 -29.84 4.47
C SER A 141 30.99 -28.91 5.69
N ILE A 142 30.09 -29.16 6.64
CA ILE A 142 30.00 -28.38 7.90
C ILE A 142 31.31 -28.49 8.68
N ALA A 143 31.85 -29.71 8.86
CA ALA A 143 33.11 -29.93 9.56
C ALA A 143 34.30 -29.24 8.89
N LYS A 144 34.35 -29.24 7.54
CA LYS A 144 35.38 -28.53 6.76
C LYS A 144 35.26 -27.00 6.89
N ASN A 145 34.06 -26.45 6.83
CA ASN A 145 33.81 -25.01 6.89
C ASN A 145 33.72 -24.46 8.32
N LYS A 146 33.64 -25.34 9.33
CA LYS A 146 33.38 -25.02 10.75
C LYS A 146 32.12 -24.16 10.99
N SER A 147 31.16 -24.23 10.08
CA SER A 147 29.96 -23.39 10.07
C SER A 147 28.85 -23.98 9.20
N THR A 148 27.60 -23.71 9.58
CA THR A 148 26.39 -23.99 8.79
C THR A 148 26.01 -22.86 7.81
N SER A 149 26.71 -21.72 7.80
CA SER A 149 26.34 -20.55 6.96
C SER A 149 26.29 -20.87 5.47
N LYS A 150 27.21 -21.70 4.94
CA LYS A 150 27.14 -22.14 3.53
C LYS A 150 25.87 -22.96 3.27
N LEU A 151 25.58 -23.92 4.15
CA LEU A 151 24.37 -24.75 4.08
C LEU A 151 23.09 -23.92 4.14
N ALA A 152 23.03 -22.88 4.98
CA ALA A 152 21.89 -21.97 5.03
C ALA A 152 21.67 -21.25 3.70
N ASN A 153 22.74 -20.70 3.11
CA ASN A 153 22.68 -20.05 1.80
C ASN A 153 22.28 -21.04 0.69
N ASP A 154 22.84 -22.26 0.69
CA ASP A 154 22.51 -23.30 -0.29
C ASP A 154 21.05 -23.78 -0.17
N VAL A 155 20.50 -23.89 1.05
CA VAL A 155 19.08 -24.25 1.28
C VAL A 155 18.15 -23.13 0.83
N ASN A 156 18.46 -21.87 1.17
CA ASN A 156 17.66 -20.72 0.74
C ASN A 156 17.65 -20.59 -0.79
N ALA A 157 18.82 -20.72 -1.43
CA ALA A 157 18.93 -20.72 -2.88
C ALA A 157 18.24 -21.94 -3.53
N PHE A 158 18.26 -23.12 -2.89
CA PHE A 158 17.47 -24.28 -3.34
C PHE A 158 15.96 -24.00 -3.30
N MET A 159 15.42 -23.46 -2.21
CA MET A 159 13.98 -23.18 -2.08
C MET A 159 13.48 -22.25 -3.19
N GLN A 160 14.27 -21.24 -3.57
CA GLN A 160 13.93 -20.35 -4.70
C GLN A 160 13.85 -21.08 -6.06
N THR A 161 14.50 -22.23 -6.23
CA THR A 161 14.35 -23.08 -7.44
C THR A 161 13.10 -23.97 -7.43
N VAL A 162 12.42 -24.13 -6.30
CA VAL A 162 11.26 -25.00 -6.12
C VAL A 162 9.99 -24.14 -6.03
N PRO A 163 9.12 -24.09 -7.05
CA PRO A 163 8.01 -23.13 -7.08
C PRO A 163 7.08 -23.19 -5.87
N SER A 164 6.86 -24.36 -5.26
CA SER A 164 6.01 -24.52 -4.06
C SER A 164 6.64 -24.00 -2.77
N LEU A 165 7.93 -23.68 -2.76
CA LEU A 165 8.69 -23.19 -1.59
C LEU A 165 9.19 -21.74 -1.80
N SER A 166 8.57 -21.01 -2.74
CA SER A 166 8.93 -19.64 -3.11
C SER A 166 7.73 -18.85 -3.65
N ALA A 167 7.93 -17.54 -3.85
CA ALA A 167 6.97 -16.57 -4.36
C ALA A 167 6.18 -17.03 -5.60
N ALA A 168 6.76 -17.88 -6.45
CA ALA A 168 6.09 -18.41 -7.65
C ALA A 168 4.79 -19.18 -7.35
N SER A 169 4.64 -19.74 -6.15
CA SER A 169 3.40 -20.41 -5.72
C SER A 169 2.32 -19.50 -5.14
N GLU A 170 2.65 -18.23 -4.85
CA GLU A 170 1.68 -17.22 -4.38
C GLU A 170 0.81 -16.66 -5.51
N LEU A 171 1.12 -17.03 -6.77
CA LEU A 171 0.36 -16.67 -7.97
C LEU A 171 0.26 -15.15 -8.18
N SER A 172 1.40 -14.45 -8.16
CA SER A 172 1.43 -13.03 -8.56
C SER A 172 1.05 -12.85 -10.03
N VAL A 173 0.20 -11.86 -10.32
CA VAL A 173 -0.23 -11.49 -11.67
C VAL A 173 0.93 -11.11 -12.57
N THR A 174 2.05 -10.59 -12.02
CA THR A 174 3.26 -10.23 -12.76
C THR A 174 3.83 -11.37 -13.61
N ASN A 175 3.65 -12.62 -13.16
CA ASN A 175 4.10 -13.82 -13.85
C ASN A 175 3.20 -14.21 -15.04
N SER A 176 1.97 -13.69 -15.11
CA SER A 176 1.00 -14.07 -16.15
C SER A 176 1.50 -13.67 -17.54
N SER A 177 1.22 -14.51 -18.53
CA SER A 177 1.60 -14.26 -19.93
C SER A 177 1.11 -12.91 -20.47
N SER A 178 -0.04 -12.41 -20.02
CA SER A 178 -0.68 -11.16 -20.45
C SER A 178 -0.41 -9.93 -19.57
N TYR A 179 0.39 -10.05 -18.51
CA TYR A 179 0.68 -8.92 -17.62
C TYR A 179 1.44 -7.76 -18.30
N VAL A 180 1.04 -6.54 -17.95
CA VAL A 180 1.67 -5.26 -18.33
C VAL A 180 1.98 -4.51 -17.02
N PRO A 181 3.18 -3.95 -16.82
CA PRO A 181 3.51 -3.18 -15.62
C PRO A 181 2.62 -1.96 -15.44
N ASP A 182 2.10 -1.73 -14.22
CA ASP A 182 1.36 -0.52 -13.89
C ASP A 182 2.30 0.62 -13.43
N ARG A 183 2.00 1.85 -13.83
CA ARG A 183 2.72 3.05 -13.41
C ARG A 183 2.50 3.41 -11.94
N ALA A 184 1.44 2.90 -11.31
CA ALA A 184 1.21 3.02 -9.87
C ALA A 184 2.39 2.48 -9.03
N GLY A 185 3.18 1.56 -9.58
CA GLY A 185 4.35 0.97 -8.91
C GLY A 185 4.00 -0.18 -7.96
N THR A 186 2.73 -0.56 -7.88
CA THR A 186 2.18 -1.67 -7.07
C THR A 186 1.38 -2.62 -7.97
N THR A 187 0.90 -3.75 -7.42
CA THR A 187 0.00 -4.68 -8.12
C THR A 187 -1.24 -4.97 -7.27
N SER A 188 -2.28 -4.14 -7.39
CA SER A 188 -3.51 -4.20 -6.58
C SER A 188 -4.18 -5.57 -6.51
N ASN A 189 -4.02 -6.39 -7.55
CA ASN A 189 -4.57 -7.75 -7.65
C ASN A 189 -3.65 -8.85 -7.07
N ASP A 190 -2.57 -8.51 -6.38
CA ASP A 190 -1.65 -9.44 -5.70
C ASP A 190 -1.90 -9.49 -4.19
N GLN A 191 -3.08 -9.98 -3.81
CA GLN A 191 -3.56 -10.01 -2.42
C GLN A 191 -3.86 -11.43 -1.90
N LEU A 192 -3.76 -11.56 -0.58
CA LEU A 192 -4.28 -12.63 0.26
C LEU A 192 -5.26 -12.04 1.28
N ILE A 193 -6.45 -12.64 1.42
CA ILE A 193 -7.33 -12.35 2.56
C ILE A 193 -7.07 -13.34 3.71
N LEU A 194 -7.20 -12.86 4.94
CA LEU A 194 -7.15 -13.69 6.15
C LEU A 194 -8.56 -14.23 6.45
N VAL A 195 -8.69 -15.55 6.63
CA VAL A 195 -9.99 -16.21 6.82
C VAL A 195 -10.02 -17.04 8.10
N ASN A 196 -11.16 -17.05 8.78
CA ASN A 196 -11.31 -17.75 10.06
C ASN A 196 -11.17 -19.27 9.89
N ASN A 197 -10.46 -19.93 10.82
CA ASN A 197 -10.20 -21.36 10.77
C ASN A 197 -10.02 -21.96 12.17
N ASN A 198 -11.13 -22.15 12.89
CA ASN A 198 -11.18 -22.95 14.11
C ASN A 198 -11.50 -24.44 13.84
N SER A 199 -10.82 -25.05 12.87
CA SER A 199 -11.02 -26.46 12.50
C SER A 199 -10.36 -27.43 13.49
N ALA A 200 -11.02 -28.57 13.74
CA ALA A 200 -10.45 -29.71 14.47
C ALA A 200 -9.88 -30.80 13.53
N ASP A 201 -9.91 -30.58 12.22
CA ASP A 201 -9.34 -31.45 11.19
C ASP A 201 -7.90 -30.99 10.86
N GLN A 202 -6.91 -31.82 11.18
CA GLN A 202 -5.48 -31.52 11.05
C GLN A 202 -5.02 -31.37 9.59
N THR A 203 -5.80 -31.82 8.60
CA THR A 203 -5.54 -31.56 7.17
C THR A 203 -5.83 -30.10 6.77
N LYS A 204 -6.66 -29.40 7.56
CA LYS A 204 -6.99 -27.97 7.41
C LYS A 204 -6.22 -27.06 8.37
N GLY A 205 -5.68 -27.62 9.46
CA GLY A 205 -5.05 -26.84 10.53
C GLY A 205 -6.06 -26.08 11.39
N ASN A 206 -5.56 -25.18 12.24
CA ASN A 206 -6.34 -24.31 13.11
C ASN A 206 -5.53 -23.03 13.34
N THR A 207 -6.14 -21.88 13.11
CA THR A 207 -5.53 -20.55 13.30
C THR A 207 -6.47 -19.63 14.07
N SER A 208 -7.22 -20.19 15.03
CA SER A 208 -8.34 -19.53 15.72
C SER A 208 -7.97 -18.29 16.54
N TYR A 209 -6.68 -18.08 16.84
CA TYR A 209 -6.14 -16.85 17.42
C TYR A 209 -6.15 -15.66 16.43
N ALA A 210 -6.23 -15.94 15.13
CA ALA A 210 -6.32 -14.98 14.03
C ALA A 210 -7.75 -14.88 13.42
N ASP A 211 -8.76 -15.51 14.04
CA ASP A 211 -10.16 -15.35 13.65
C ASP A 211 -10.66 -13.92 14.01
N SER A 212 -11.51 -13.33 13.16
CA SER A 212 -12.20 -12.04 13.42
C SER A 212 -13.70 -12.18 13.18
N ASN A 213 -14.52 -11.49 13.97
CA ASN A 213 -15.97 -11.35 13.73
C ASN A 213 -16.29 -10.15 12.81
N TYR A 214 -15.27 -9.38 12.42
CA TYR A 214 -15.36 -8.17 11.63
C TYR A 214 -14.83 -8.45 10.21
N ARG A 215 -13.71 -7.86 9.77
CA ARG A 215 -13.24 -7.94 8.37
C ARG A 215 -14.35 -7.62 7.37
N LEU A 216 -15.12 -6.58 7.65
CA LEU A 216 -16.20 -6.09 6.81
C LEU A 216 -15.56 -5.31 5.65
N MET A 217 -14.98 -6.03 4.69
CA MET A 217 -14.24 -5.43 3.59
C MET A 217 -15.14 -4.73 2.57
N ASN A 218 -14.58 -3.71 1.92
CA ASN A 218 -15.18 -2.81 0.95
C ASN A 218 -16.31 -1.96 1.52
N ARG A 219 -16.24 -1.55 2.80
CA ARG A 219 -17.19 -0.59 3.42
C ARG A 219 -16.79 0.86 3.17
N THR A 220 -16.23 1.05 1.99
CA THR A 220 -15.65 2.26 1.45
C THR A 220 -16.73 3.19 0.92
N LEU A 221 -16.51 4.49 1.05
CA LEU A 221 -17.37 5.53 0.47
C LEU A 221 -18.86 5.33 0.78
N ASN A 222 -19.73 5.42 -0.25
CA ASN A 222 -21.16 5.18 -0.13
C ASN A 222 -21.53 3.76 0.32
N ASN A 223 -20.62 2.78 0.25
CA ASN A 223 -20.86 1.39 0.63
C ASN A 223 -20.58 1.07 2.11
N GLN A 224 -20.46 2.08 2.97
CA GLN A 224 -20.37 1.94 4.43
C GLN A 224 -21.36 0.92 5.01
N GLN A 225 -22.62 0.89 4.52
CA GLN A 225 -23.66 -0.06 4.95
C GLN A 225 -23.76 -1.36 4.11
N GLY A 226 -22.88 -1.59 3.13
CA GLY A 226 -22.87 -2.80 2.30
C GLY A 226 -23.98 -2.89 1.24
N ASN A 227 -24.50 -1.76 0.77
CA ASN A 227 -25.68 -1.62 -0.09
C ASN A 227 -25.49 -0.73 -1.35
N HIS A 228 -24.25 -0.33 -1.68
CA HIS A 228 -23.90 0.57 -2.79
C HIS A 228 -22.70 0.03 -3.63
N SER A 229 -22.18 0.85 -4.55
CA SER A 229 -20.97 0.55 -5.34
C SER A 229 -19.72 0.53 -4.46
N VAL A 230 -18.83 -0.44 -4.69
CA VAL A 230 -17.56 -0.58 -3.93
C VAL A 230 -16.40 0.16 -4.57
N SER A 231 -15.61 0.85 -3.75
CA SER A 231 -14.17 1.05 -3.97
C SER A 231 -13.40 -0.09 -3.26
N PRO A 232 -12.26 -0.58 -3.77
CA PRO A 232 -11.58 -1.73 -3.18
C PRO A 232 -11.00 -1.45 -1.80
N GLU A 233 -10.98 -2.45 -0.92
CA GLU A 233 -10.28 -2.38 0.37
C GLU A 233 -8.75 -2.46 0.17
N LEU A 234 -8.26 -3.50 -0.53
CA LEU A 234 -6.85 -3.89 -0.44
C LEU A 234 -5.95 -3.14 -1.43
N LEU A 235 -5.07 -2.29 -0.89
CA LEU A 235 -4.01 -1.62 -1.65
C LEU A 235 -2.68 -2.40 -1.63
N VAL A 236 -1.90 -2.31 -0.54
CA VAL A 236 -0.56 -2.89 -0.40
C VAL A 236 -0.18 -3.00 1.08
N GLY A 237 0.67 -3.98 1.44
CA GLY A 237 1.10 -4.18 2.82
C GLY A 237 0.23 -5.15 3.61
N ASN A 238 0.29 -5.06 4.94
CA ASN A 238 -0.67 -5.65 5.86
C ASN A 238 -1.86 -4.70 5.97
N ASP A 239 -3.03 -5.15 5.51
CA ASP A 239 -4.23 -4.33 5.40
C ASP A 239 -5.04 -4.39 6.72
N ILE A 240 -5.39 -3.23 7.27
CA ILE A 240 -5.92 -3.09 8.63
C ILE A 240 -7.45 -3.22 8.66
N ASP A 241 -7.97 -4.06 9.54
CA ASP A 241 -9.42 -4.30 9.75
C ASP A 241 -10.05 -3.07 10.46
N ASN A 242 -10.21 -1.97 9.73
CA ASN A 242 -10.81 -0.72 10.21
C ASN A 242 -12.32 -0.85 10.52
N SER A 243 -12.92 -2.01 10.19
CA SER A 243 -14.27 -2.40 10.63
C SER A 243 -14.30 -3.01 12.04
N ASN A 244 -13.14 -3.26 12.66
CA ASN A 244 -13.04 -3.82 14.00
C ASN A 244 -13.13 -2.70 15.07
N PRO A 245 -14.09 -2.72 16.00
CA PRO A 245 -14.26 -1.65 17.00
C PRO A 245 -13.05 -1.37 17.88
N VAL A 246 -12.17 -2.37 18.09
CA VAL A 246 -10.91 -2.20 18.84
C VAL A 246 -9.87 -1.43 18.00
N VAL A 247 -9.88 -1.61 16.68
CA VAL A 247 -9.05 -0.84 15.73
C VAL A 247 -9.60 0.57 15.58
N GLN A 248 -10.92 0.74 15.51
CA GLN A 248 -11.59 2.05 15.51
C GLN A 248 -11.23 2.87 16.76
N ALA A 249 -11.21 2.24 17.94
CA ALA A 249 -10.73 2.89 19.16
C ALA A 249 -9.22 3.21 19.11
N GLU A 250 -8.39 2.32 18.55
CA GLU A 250 -6.95 2.57 18.36
C GLU A 250 -6.67 3.74 17.41
N ASN A 251 -7.47 3.93 16.36
CA ASN A 251 -7.38 5.10 15.46
C ASN A 251 -7.68 6.41 16.22
N LEU A 252 -8.79 6.49 16.98
CA LEU A 252 -9.09 7.63 17.85
C LEU A 252 -7.96 7.95 18.86
N ASN A 253 -7.29 6.91 19.38
CA ASN A 253 -6.13 7.05 20.26
C ASN A 253 -4.88 7.61 19.54
N TRP A 254 -4.69 7.25 18.28
CA TRP A 254 -3.59 7.69 17.42
C TRP A 254 -3.80 9.12 16.93
N GLU A 255 -5.01 9.45 16.48
CA GLU A 255 -5.44 10.80 16.12
C GLU A 255 -5.22 11.77 17.30
N TYR A 256 -5.74 11.43 18.49
CA TYR A 256 -5.54 12.22 19.70
C TYR A 256 -4.05 12.39 20.07
N PHE A 257 -3.22 11.38 19.81
CA PHE A 257 -1.77 11.45 20.02
C PHE A 257 -1.09 12.47 19.08
N LEU A 258 -1.44 12.47 17.80
CA LEU A 258 -0.88 13.39 16.80
C LEU A 258 -1.31 14.85 17.07
N LEU A 259 -2.59 15.05 17.38
CA LEU A 259 -3.17 16.36 17.73
C LEU A 259 -2.61 16.96 19.04
N ASN A 260 -1.89 16.17 19.84
CA ASN A 260 -1.24 16.59 21.07
C ASN A 260 0.24 16.18 21.11
N TYR A 261 0.87 15.95 19.95
CA TYR A 261 2.16 15.28 19.83
C TYR A 261 3.27 15.89 20.70
N GLY A 262 3.58 17.17 20.50
CA GLY A 262 4.64 17.87 21.24
C GLY A 262 4.41 17.89 22.75
N LYS A 263 3.16 18.06 23.19
CA LYS A 263 2.76 17.96 24.61
C LYS A 263 2.96 16.55 25.17
N LEU A 264 2.45 15.52 24.47
CA LEU A 264 2.46 14.12 24.93
C LEU A 264 3.84 13.45 24.88
N MET A 265 4.73 13.95 24.02
CA MET A 265 6.13 13.55 23.92
C MET A 265 7.06 14.32 24.86
N ASN A 266 6.60 15.42 25.48
CA ASN A 266 7.42 16.39 26.21
C ASN A 266 8.54 16.98 25.31
N TYR A 267 8.15 17.40 24.10
CA TYR A 267 8.96 18.22 23.19
C TYR A 267 8.46 19.68 23.26
N ASN A 268 8.46 20.40 22.14
CA ASN A 268 7.90 21.75 22.05
C ASN A 268 6.36 21.70 22.30
N PRO A 269 5.79 22.40 23.30
CA PRO A 269 4.38 22.27 23.65
C PRO A 269 3.43 22.84 22.60
N ASP A 270 3.91 23.72 21.71
CA ASP A 270 3.14 24.25 20.57
C ASP A 270 3.28 23.36 19.32
N GLY A 271 4.13 22.33 19.37
CA GLY A 271 4.43 21.40 18.29
C GLY A 271 3.45 20.22 18.18
N ASN A 272 2.16 20.51 17.95
CA ASN A 272 1.11 19.49 17.77
C ASN A 272 0.34 19.79 16.48
N PHE A 273 -0.15 18.78 15.77
CA PHE A 273 -0.90 19.00 14.53
C PHE A 273 -2.29 19.59 14.78
N ASP A 274 -2.79 20.39 13.84
CA ASP A 274 -4.13 20.99 13.90
C ASP A 274 -5.21 20.11 13.26
N GLY A 275 -4.84 19.29 12.28
CA GLY A 275 -5.73 18.45 11.48
C GLY A 275 -4.95 17.41 10.66
N PHE A 276 -5.57 16.87 9.60
CA PHE A 276 -5.01 15.76 8.83
C PHE A 276 -5.24 15.83 7.33
N ARG A 277 -4.29 15.29 6.56
CA ARG A 277 -4.55 14.70 5.25
C ARG A 277 -4.86 13.22 5.49
N VAL A 278 -6.03 12.73 5.09
CA VAL A 278 -6.39 11.31 5.30
C VAL A 278 -5.95 10.48 4.09
N ASP A 279 -5.00 9.56 4.31
CA ASP A 279 -4.49 8.63 3.30
C ASP A 279 -5.56 7.60 2.92
N ALA A 280 -5.65 7.29 1.62
CA ALA A 280 -6.48 6.18 1.11
C ALA A 280 -7.92 6.15 1.68
N ALA A 281 -8.58 7.32 1.79
CA ALA A 281 -9.93 7.43 2.34
C ALA A 281 -11.00 6.71 1.50
N ASP A 282 -10.68 6.42 0.23
CA ASP A 282 -11.45 5.57 -0.67
C ASP A 282 -11.34 4.06 -0.34
N ASN A 283 -10.44 3.63 0.55
CA ASN A 283 -10.05 2.23 0.74
C ASN A 283 -10.29 1.67 2.15
N VAL A 284 -10.43 2.54 3.16
CA VAL A 284 -10.81 2.15 4.52
C VAL A 284 -12.33 2.07 4.73
N ASP A 285 -12.78 1.38 5.78
CA ASP A 285 -14.16 1.46 6.27
C ASP A 285 -14.51 2.92 6.61
N ALA A 286 -15.53 3.47 5.95
CA ALA A 286 -15.93 4.87 6.10
C ALA A 286 -16.49 5.21 7.50
N ASP A 287 -16.69 4.21 8.37
CA ASP A 287 -16.88 4.43 9.82
C ASP A 287 -15.72 5.23 10.45
N ALA A 288 -14.48 5.07 9.97
CA ALA A 288 -13.32 5.81 10.47
C ALA A 288 -13.42 7.33 10.19
N LEU A 289 -14.02 7.73 9.06
CA LEU A 289 -14.21 9.14 8.71
C LEU A 289 -15.26 9.80 9.62
N ASP A 290 -16.38 9.10 9.90
CA ASP A 290 -17.37 9.59 10.88
C ASP A 290 -16.75 9.77 12.28
N GLN A 291 -15.83 8.88 12.67
CA GLN A 291 -15.18 8.86 13.98
C GLN A 291 -14.15 9.98 14.14
N LEU A 292 -13.31 10.21 13.12
CA LEU A 292 -12.42 11.37 13.06
C LEU A 292 -13.22 12.68 13.08
N GLY A 293 -14.27 12.78 12.27
CA GLY A 293 -15.17 13.94 12.24
C GLY A 293 -15.86 14.21 13.59
N GLN A 294 -16.21 13.16 14.34
CA GLN A 294 -16.72 13.29 15.71
C GLN A 294 -15.61 13.77 16.68
N LEU A 295 -14.43 13.14 16.69
CA LEU A 295 -13.31 13.53 17.54
C LEU A 295 -12.89 14.99 17.33
N MET A 296 -12.82 15.44 16.07
CA MET A 296 -12.54 16.84 15.72
C MET A 296 -13.58 17.81 16.27
N ASN A 297 -14.86 17.44 16.20
CA ASN A 297 -15.95 18.23 16.78
C ASN A 297 -15.92 18.26 18.31
N ASP A 298 -15.54 17.16 18.95
CA ASP A 298 -15.60 17.04 20.41
C ASP A 298 -14.40 17.73 21.08
N LEU A 299 -13.23 17.67 20.44
CA LEU A 299 -12.03 18.42 20.83
C LEU A 299 -12.18 19.93 20.56
N TYR A 300 -12.68 20.32 19.38
CA TYR A 300 -12.52 21.69 18.87
C TYR A 300 -13.84 22.39 18.47
N HIS A 301 -14.99 21.74 18.56
CA HIS A 301 -16.32 22.31 18.28
C HIS A 301 -16.43 22.92 16.88
N THR A 302 -16.03 22.12 15.88
CA THR A 302 -15.96 22.51 14.47
C THR A 302 -17.33 22.59 13.79
N LYS A 303 -18.28 21.71 14.16
CA LYS A 303 -19.60 21.67 13.52
C LYS A 303 -20.47 22.87 13.90
N GLY A 304 -20.98 23.59 12.91
CA GLY A 304 -21.71 24.83 13.09
C GLY A 304 -20.85 26.06 13.38
N ASN A 305 -19.52 25.98 13.24
CA ASN A 305 -18.60 27.08 13.52
C ASN A 305 -17.46 27.12 12.49
N GLN A 306 -17.61 27.96 11.45
CA GLN A 306 -16.62 28.14 10.39
C GLN A 306 -15.24 28.59 10.92
N THR A 307 -15.15 29.26 12.08
CA THR A 307 -13.84 29.65 12.63
C THR A 307 -13.10 28.45 13.24
N ASN A 308 -13.81 27.57 13.93
CA ASN A 308 -13.17 26.39 14.52
C ASN A 308 -12.91 25.32 13.46
N ALA A 309 -13.83 25.10 12.50
CA ALA A 309 -13.60 24.20 11.37
C ALA A 309 -12.35 24.60 10.58
N ASN A 310 -12.26 25.85 10.11
CA ASN A 310 -11.13 26.31 9.31
C ASN A 310 -9.78 26.35 10.06
N ASN A 311 -9.78 26.41 11.40
CA ASN A 311 -8.55 26.26 12.18
C ASN A 311 -8.08 24.79 12.27
N HIS A 312 -8.94 23.81 11.99
CA HIS A 312 -8.67 22.39 12.10
C HIS A 312 -9.01 21.70 10.78
N LEU A 313 -8.36 22.15 9.70
CA LEU A 313 -8.64 21.68 8.34
C LEU A 313 -8.29 20.19 8.19
N VAL A 314 -9.26 19.39 7.76
CA VAL A 314 -9.11 17.97 7.44
C VAL A 314 -9.54 17.74 5.99
N TYR A 315 -8.76 16.97 5.23
CA TYR A 315 -9.02 16.71 3.81
C TYR A 315 -8.65 15.28 3.40
N ASN A 316 -9.57 14.63 2.69
CA ASN A 316 -9.47 13.22 2.35
C ASN A 316 -8.83 13.05 0.97
N GLU A 317 -7.88 12.12 0.83
CA GLU A 317 -7.48 11.63 -0.50
C GLU A 317 -8.52 10.64 -1.04
N GLY A 318 -9.17 11.03 -2.14
CA GLY A 318 -10.06 10.15 -2.90
C GLY A 318 -10.05 10.44 -4.41
N TYR A 319 -9.88 9.39 -5.21
CA TYR A 319 -9.92 9.45 -6.67
C TYR A 319 -11.31 9.05 -7.23
N HIS A 320 -12.27 8.67 -6.37
CA HIS A 320 -13.63 8.32 -6.76
C HIS A 320 -14.65 9.45 -6.49
N SER A 321 -15.48 9.75 -7.50
CA SER A 321 -16.54 10.78 -7.42
C SER A 321 -17.59 10.54 -6.34
N ASP A 322 -17.78 9.30 -5.93
CA ASP A 322 -18.77 8.91 -4.91
C ASP A 322 -18.48 9.55 -3.54
N GLY A 323 -17.22 9.87 -3.25
CA GLY A 323 -16.82 10.60 -2.04
C GLY A 323 -17.49 11.98 -1.90
N GLN A 324 -17.81 12.65 -3.02
CA GLN A 324 -18.55 13.93 -3.01
C GLN A 324 -19.90 13.77 -2.29
N SER A 325 -20.68 12.78 -2.71
CA SER A 325 -22.02 12.52 -2.17
C SER A 325 -22.00 12.05 -0.70
N LEU A 326 -20.95 11.32 -0.30
CA LEU A 326 -20.74 10.92 1.08
C LEU A 326 -20.49 12.15 1.97
N MET A 327 -19.53 12.99 1.60
CA MET A 327 -19.15 14.18 2.37
C MET A 327 -20.32 15.15 2.52
N ASP A 328 -21.01 15.48 1.43
CA ASP A 328 -22.15 16.39 1.48
C ASP A 328 -23.30 15.87 2.35
N GLY A 329 -23.51 14.54 2.36
CA GLY A 329 -24.50 13.85 3.18
C GLY A 329 -24.16 13.81 4.68
N LYS A 330 -22.87 13.67 5.04
CA LYS A 330 -22.39 13.70 6.44
C LYS A 330 -22.32 15.12 7.04
N GLY A 331 -22.34 16.14 6.18
CA GLY A 331 -22.23 17.54 6.56
C GLY A 331 -20.81 18.11 6.42
N ASN A 332 -20.00 17.50 5.55
CA ASN A 332 -18.62 17.87 5.22
C ASN A 332 -17.71 17.97 6.45
N PRO A 333 -17.54 16.86 7.21
CA PRO A 333 -16.58 16.80 8.31
C PRO A 333 -15.12 16.90 7.82
N GLU A 334 -14.84 16.50 6.57
CA GLU A 334 -13.58 16.75 5.85
C GLU A 334 -13.86 17.37 4.45
N LEU A 335 -12.82 17.86 3.78
CA LEU A 335 -12.89 18.26 2.36
C LEU A 335 -12.75 17.07 1.41
N TYR A 336 -13.52 17.09 0.33
CA TYR A 336 -13.42 16.15 -0.80
C TYR A 336 -12.29 16.53 -1.78
N MET A 337 -11.56 15.57 -2.34
CA MET A 337 -10.53 15.82 -3.37
C MET A 337 -11.15 15.94 -4.77
N ASP A 338 -11.10 17.12 -5.39
CA ASP A 338 -11.54 17.32 -6.78
C ASP A 338 -10.49 16.83 -7.80
N SER A 339 -10.26 15.52 -7.80
CA SER A 339 -9.42 14.80 -8.75
C SER A 339 -9.89 14.97 -10.21
N LEU A 340 -11.17 15.27 -10.44
CA LEU A 340 -11.70 15.62 -11.76
C LEU A 340 -11.08 16.93 -12.28
N MET A 341 -10.88 17.94 -11.43
CA MET A 341 -10.16 19.16 -11.83
C MET A 341 -8.72 18.86 -12.24
N PHE A 342 -7.99 18.01 -11.51
CA PHE A 342 -6.63 17.58 -11.88
C PHE A 342 -6.60 16.95 -13.29
N TYR A 343 -7.47 15.97 -13.56
CA TYR A 343 -7.54 15.34 -14.89
C TYR A 343 -7.95 16.35 -15.97
N THR A 344 -8.86 17.28 -15.67
CA THR A 344 -9.25 18.36 -16.59
C THR A 344 -8.07 19.28 -16.93
N LEU A 345 -7.22 19.63 -15.95
CA LEU A 345 -6.00 20.42 -16.17
C LEU A 345 -4.98 19.67 -17.03
N GLU A 346 -4.68 18.40 -16.73
CA GLU A 346 -3.78 17.58 -17.56
C GLU A 346 -4.31 17.47 -19.00
N ASN A 347 -5.60 17.15 -19.15
CA ASN A 347 -6.21 16.84 -20.44
C ASN A 347 -6.34 18.06 -21.37
N ILE A 348 -6.52 19.27 -20.82
CA ILE A 348 -6.68 20.50 -21.59
C ILE A 348 -5.35 21.23 -21.79
N LEU A 349 -4.46 21.22 -20.80
CA LEU A 349 -3.26 22.06 -20.75
C LEU A 349 -1.97 21.23 -20.73
N GLY A 350 -1.94 20.13 -19.97
CA GLY A 350 -0.76 19.28 -19.73
C GLY A 350 -0.30 18.41 -20.91
N ARG A 351 -1.23 17.89 -21.73
CA ARG A 351 -0.92 16.97 -22.85
C ARG A 351 -0.05 17.60 -23.97
N ILE A 352 0.73 16.76 -24.65
CA ILE A 352 1.49 17.08 -25.88
C ILE A 352 0.56 17.45 -27.05
N SER A 353 -0.48 16.65 -27.25
CA SER A 353 -1.43 16.73 -28.36
C SER A 353 -2.77 16.13 -27.93
N HIS A 354 -3.81 16.23 -28.77
CA HIS A 354 -5.17 15.81 -28.44
C HIS A 354 -5.63 16.40 -27.09
N ARG A 355 -5.44 17.71 -26.94
CA ARG A 355 -5.97 18.49 -25.81
C ARG A 355 -7.49 18.61 -25.96
N ASP A 356 -8.19 18.49 -24.85
CA ASP A 356 -9.65 18.62 -24.82
C ASP A 356 -10.07 20.10 -25.00
N ASP A 357 -11.37 20.36 -25.23
CA ASP A 357 -11.84 21.74 -25.42
C ASP A 357 -11.65 22.57 -24.14
N ILE A 358 -11.02 23.73 -24.30
CA ILE A 358 -10.61 24.60 -23.19
C ILE A 358 -11.75 25.13 -22.32
N THR A 359 -13.00 25.17 -22.82
CA THR A 359 -14.16 25.54 -22.00
C THR A 359 -14.55 24.49 -20.96
N HIS A 360 -14.03 23.26 -21.06
CA HIS A 360 -14.19 22.27 -20.00
C HIS A 360 -13.50 22.68 -18.68
N LEU A 361 -12.55 23.63 -18.68
CA LEU A 361 -12.03 24.26 -17.45
C LEU A 361 -13.13 24.93 -16.60
N ALA A 362 -14.26 25.29 -17.21
CA ALA A 362 -15.41 25.90 -16.53
C ALA A 362 -16.43 24.86 -16.02
N THR A 363 -16.37 23.61 -16.48
CA THR A 363 -17.49 22.64 -16.31
C THR A 363 -17.09 21.27 -15.79
N ASN A 364 -15.83 20.86 -15.91
CA ASN A 364 -15.36 19.51 -15.60
C ASN A 364 -14.55 19.53 -14.30
N SER A 365 -15.26 19.76 -13.21
CA SER A 365 -14.80 19.86 -11.83
C SER A 365 -16.02 19.60 -10.93
N VAL A 366 -15.80 19.36 -9.63
CA VAL A 366 -16.89 19.33 -8.64
C VAL A 366 -17.68 20.64 -8.59
N VAL A 367 -17.08 21.76 -9.03
CA VAL A 367 -17.72 23.09 -9.16
C VAL A 367 -17.80 23.53 -10.61
N ASN A 368 -18.99 23.95 -11.05
CA ASN A 368 -19.18 24.61 -12.33
C ASN A 368 -18.94 26.13 -12.21
N ARG A 369 -17.86 26.61 -12.82
CA ARG A 369 -17.33 27.99 -12.73
C ARG A 369 -17.65 28.85 -13.95
N ALA A 370 -18.56 28.40 -14.83
CA ALA A 370 -18.95 29.17 -16.02
C ALA A 370 -19.62 30.52 -15.66
N ASN A 371 -20.40 30.55 -14.57
CA ASN A 371 -20.74 31.75 -13.81
C ASN A 371 -21.13 31.32 -12.39
N ASP A 372 -20.22 31.56 -11.45
CA ASP A 372 -20.34 31.24 -10.04
C ASP A 372 -20.33 32.53 -9.19
N ASP A 373 -21.54 32.99 -8.89
CA ASP A 373 -21.86 34.15 -8.07
C ASP A 373 -21.96 33.83 -6.58
N GLY A 374 -21.69 32.59 -6.16
CA GLY A 374 -21.90 32.12 -4.78
C GLY A 374 -23.37 31.92 -4.40
N SER A 375 -24.33 32.00 -5.33
CA SER A 375 -25.76 31.75 -5.04
C SER A 375 -26.10 30.27 -4.78
N LYS A 376 -25.13 29.36 -5.00
CA LYS A 376 -25.27 27.91 -4.84
C LYS A 376 -24.30 27.42 -3.78
N SER A 377 -24.78 26.54 -2.89
CA SER A 377 -23.90 25.75 -2.03
C SER A 377 -23.15 24.74 -2.91
N GLN A 378 -21.82 24.84 -2.97
CA GLN A 378 -20.97 23.80 -3.56
C GLN A 378 -20.49 22.82 -2.49
N THR A 379 -19.95 21.67 -2.91
CA THR A 379 -19.19 20.75 -2.06
C THR A 379 -17.86 21.41 -1.63
N PRO A 380 -17.57 21.57 -0.33
CA PRO A 380 -16.23 21.92 0.18
C PRO A 380 -15.18 20.92 -0.32
N ASN A 381 -14.17 21.42 -1.02
CA ASN A 381 -13.22 20.58 -1.74
C ASN A 381 -11.80 21.17 -1.73
N TRP A 382 -10.81 20.31 -1.98
CA TRP A 382 -9.44 20.69 -2.29
C TRP A 382 -9.05 20.21 -3.69
N SER A 383 -8.12 20.91 -4.36
CA SER A 383 -7.72 20.59 -5.74
C SER A 383 -6.27 20.95 -6.03
N PHE A 384 -5.65 20.29 -7.03
CA PHE A 384 -4.20 20.31 -7.24
C PHE A 384 -3.80 20.25 -8.73
N VAL A 385 -2.56 20.66 -9.04
CA VAL A 385 -1.92 20.48 -10.38
C VAL A 385 -1.06 19.21 -10.43
N THR A 386 -0.36 18.91 -9.33
CA THR A 386 0.48 17.73 -9.14
C THR A 386 0.40 17.34 -7.66
N ASN A 387 0.56 16.06 -7.36
CA ASN A 387 1.00 15.59 -6.04
C ASN A 387 2.14 14.58 -6.20
N HIS A 388 2.74 14.12 -5.09
CA HIS A 388 3.83 13.13 -5.10
C HIS A 388 3.51 11.88 -5.93
N ASP A 389 2.25 11.44 -5.89
CA ASP A 389 1.80 10.21 -6.55
C ASP A 389 1.57 10.37 -8.06
N GLN A 390 1.12 11.55 -8.51
CA GLN A 390 1.09 11.86 -9.94
C GLN A 390 2.49 12.07 -10.52
N ARG A 391 3.46 12.53 -9.74
CA ARG A 391 4.87 12.51 -10.15
C ARG A 391 5.42 11.07 -10.23
N LYS A 392 5.14 10.23 -9.22
CA LYS A 392 5.44 8.78 -9.24
C LYS A 392 4.93 8.11 -10.51
N ASN A 393 3.66 8.34 -10.86
CA ASN A 393 3.02 7.80 -12.06
C ASN A 393 3.74 8.20 -13.36
N LEU A 394 4.33 9.40 -13.42
CA LEU A 394 5.11 9.88 -14.57
C LEU A 394 6.48 9.17 -14.64
N ILE A 395 7.23 9.17 -13.54
CA ILE A 395 8.58 8.58 -13.47
C ILE A 395 8.55 7.06 -13.69
N ASN A 396 7.61 6.35 -13.06
CA ASN A 396 7.43 4.91 -13.29
C ASN A 396 7.06 4.59 -14.74
N ARG A 397 6.24 5.43 -15.39
CA ARG A 397 5.92 5.27 -16.82
C ARG A 397 7.15 5.44 -17.71
N MET A 398 8.09 6.33 -17.38
CA MET A 398 9.38 6.42 -18.09
C MET A 398 10.19 5.12 -17.90
N ILE A 399 10.40 4.69 -16.64
CA ILE A 399 11.10 3.44 -16.32
C ILE A 399 10.56 2.24 -17.12
N ILE A 400 9.24 2.10 -17.23
CA ILE A 400 8.57 1.02 -17.99
C ILE A 400 8.81 1.14 -19.51
N ASN A 401 8.80 2.36 -20.06
CA ASN A 401 9.06 2.61 -21.48
C ASN A 401 10.51 2.30 -21.87
N ASP A 402 11.46 2.63 -21.00
CA ASP A 402 12.90 2.50 -21.25
C ASP A 402 13.39 1.04 -21.19
N HIS A 403 12.64 0.18 -20.48
CA HIS A 403 12.97 -1.23 -20.23
C HIS A 403 11.88 -2.20 -20.75
N PRO A 404 11.52 -2.13 -22.05
CA PRO A 404 10.36 -2.84 -22.58
C PRO A 404 10.54 -4.36 -22.51
N GLY A 405 9.57 -5.02 -21.88
CA GLY A 405 9.52 -6.48 -21.72
C GLY A 405 9.99 -7.02 -20.36
N VAL A 406 10.53 -6.16 -19.48
CA VAL A 406 10.74 -6.51 -18.06
C VAL A 406 9.41 -6.39 -17.33
N LYS A 407 8.80 -7.52 -16.94
CA LYS A 407 7.44 -7.54 -16.36
C LYS A 407 7.41 -7.14 -14.89
N ASP A 408 8.36 -7.65 -14.13
CA ASP A 408 8.51 -7.44 -12.69
C ASP A 408 9.23 -6.12 -12.35
N ILE A 409 9.41 -5.20 -13.31
CA ILE A 409 10.15 -3.95 -13.13
C ILE A 409 9.57 -3.01 -12.07
N MET A 410 8.27 -3.11 -11.79
CA MET A 410 7.59 -2.37 -10.72
C MET A 410 7.46 -3.19 -9.42
N GLY A 411 8.01 -4.41 -9.39
CA GLY A 411 8.09 -5.29 -8.22
C GLY A 411 9.55 -5.61 -7.89
N ALA A 412 9.88 -6.90 -7.77
CA ALA A 412 11.23 -7.39 -7.45
C ALA A 412 12.31 -7.06 -8.49
N GLY A 413 11.93 -6.72 -9.73
CA GLY A 413 12.82 -6.27 -10.79
C GLY A 413 13.18 -4.78 -10.75
N TYR A 414 12.58 -4.00 -9.82
CA TYR A 414 12.82 -2.58 -9.64
C TYR A 414 14.26 -2.27 -9.19
N LYS A 415 14.80 -1.14 -9.62
CA LYS A 415 16.12 -0.63 -9.20
C LYS A 415 16.14 0.90 -9.13
N ALA A 416 16.87 1.44 -8.16
CA ALA A 416 17.04 2.89 -8.00
C ALA A 416 17.75 3.54 -9.19
N GLU A 417 18.65 2.83 -9.87
CA GLU A 417 19.34 3.32 -11.07
C GLU A 417 18.38 3.65 -12.21
N TYR A 418 17.25 2.93 -12.33
CA TYR A 418 16.23 3.24 -13.34
C TYR A 418 15.51 4.56 -13.03
N ALA A 419 15.21 4.82 -11.76
CA ALA A 419 14.66 6.11 -11.33
C ALA A 419 15.68 7.25 -11.51
N ASN A 420 16.96 7.01 -11.20
CA ASN A 420 18.03 7.99 -11.41
C ASN A 420 18.17 8.38 -12.89
N GLN A 421 18.07 7.43 -13.82
CA GLN A 421 18.01 7.73 -15.26
C GLN A 421 16.74 8.52 -15.61
N ALA A 422 15.57 8.02 -15.20
CA ALA A 422 14.30 8.67 -15.52
C ALA A 422 14.22 10.12 -15.01
N TRP A 423 14.81 10.42 -13.85
CA TRP A 423 14.92 11.78 -13.33
C TRP A 423 15.86 12.68 -14.13
N GLN A 424 17.02 12.17 -14.59
CA GLN A 424 17.90 12.92 -15.50
C GLN A 424 17.19 13.25 -16.82
N GLU A 425 16.45 12.30 -17.37
CA GLU A 425 15.64 12.52 -18.57
C GLU A 425 14.47 13.48 -18.31
N PHE A 426 13.82 13.40 -17.14
CA PHE A 426 12.71 14.27 -16.76
C PHE A 426 13.13 15.74 -16.71
N TYR A 427 14.19 16.11 -15.98
CA TYR A 427 14.60 17.53 -15.89
C TYR A 427 15.04 18.09 -17.25
N VAL A 428 15.72 17.27 -18.07
CA VAL A 428 16.11 17.65 -19.44
C VAL A 428 14.89 17.82 -20.34
N ASP A 429 13.79 17.10 -20.12
CA ASP A 429 12.55 17.21 -20.87
C ASP A 429 11.63 18.35 -20.36
N GLN A 430 11.57 18.55 -19.04
CA GLN A 430 10.89 19.66 -18.36
C GLN A 430 11.37 21.01 -18.90
N ALA A 431 12.66 21.16 -19.16
CA ALA A 431 13.26 22.35 -19.76
C ALA A 431 12.93 22.58 -21.25
N ARG A 432 12.24 21.65 -21.95
CA ARG A 432 11.93 21.78 -23.39
C ARG A 432 10.63 22.53 -23.65
N ALA A 433 10.58 23.24 -24.77
CA ALA A 433 9.33 23.72 -25.37
C ALA A 433 8.48 22.59 -25.99
N TYR A 434 9.11 21.49 -26.38
CA TYR A 434 8.47 20.30 -26.94
C TYR A 434 8.78 19.07 -26.07
N LYS A 435 8.18 19.05 -24.87
CA LYS A 435 8.28 17.97 -23.88
C LYS A 435 7.72 16.65 -24.44
N GLN A 436 8.30 15.53 -24.03
CA GLN A 436 7.89 14.16 -24.38
C GLN A 436 7.26 13.41 -23.20
N TYR A 437 7.60 13.81 -21.97
CA TYR A 437 7.18 13.17 -20.72
C TYR A 437 6.58 14.18 -19.73
N ALA A 438 7.26 15.31 -19.52
CA ALA A 438 6.84 16.33 -18.56
C ALA A 438 5.58 17.09 -19.04
N GLN A 439 4.73 17.51 -18.11
CA GLN A 439 3.50 18.24 -18.44
C GLN A 439 3.77 19.63 -19.04
N TYR A 440 2.94 20.02 -20.00
CA TYR A 440 2.92 21.34 -20.60
C TYR A 440 2.14 22.34 -19.74
N ASN A 441 2.36 23.64 -19.98
CA ASN A 441 1.52 24.72 -19.47
C ASN A 441 1.37 24.77 -17.93
N VAL A 442 2.31 24.20 -17.15
CA VAL A 442 2.24 24.14 -15.68
C VAL A 442 1.95 25.52 -15.05
N PRO A 443 2.57 26.65 -15.47
CA PRO A 443 2.17 27.98 -14.99
C PRO A 443 0.71 28.36 -15.26
N ALA A 444 0.13 27.93 -16.39
CA ALA A 444 -1.29 28.18 -16.70
C ALA A 444 -2.23 27.26 -15.92
N GLN A 445 -1.80 26.03 -15.63
CA GLN A 445 -2.54 25.11 -14.74
C GLN A 445 -2.62 25.71 -13.33
N TYR A 446 -1.49 26.19 -12.77
CA TYR A 446 -1.47 26.90 -11.49
C TYR A 446 -2.24 28.23 -11.54
N ALA A 447 -2.25 28.96 -12.66
CA ALA A 447 -3.01 30.20 -12.78
C ALA A 447 -4.54 29.96 -12.75
N ILE A 448 -5.02 28.86 -13.33
CA ILE A 448 -6.42 28.43 -13.17
C ILE A 448 -6.68 27.96 -11.73
N LEU A 449 -5.85 27.06 -11.19
CA LEU A 449 -6.02 26.52 -9.84
C LEU A 449 -6.08 27.63 -8.78
N LEU A 450 -5.12 28.55 -8.79
CA LEU A 450 -4.98 29.59 -7.78
C LEU A 450 -6.00 30.74 -7.96
N SER A 451 -6.63 30.88 -9.13
CA SER A 451 -7.73 31.85 -9.34
C SER A 451 -9.13 31.28 -9.14
N ASN A 452 -9.29 29.95 -9.06
CA ASN A 452 -10.59 29.29 -8.90
C ASN A 452 -11.29 29.64 -7.58
N LYS A 453 -12.62 29.77 -7.66
CA LYS A 453 -13.57 29.90 -6.55
C LYS A 453 -14.04 28.53 -6.07
N ASP A 454 -14.49 28.45 -4.83
CA ASP A 454 -15.02 27.26 -4.18
C ASP A 454 -14.04 26.07 -4.30
N THR A 455 -12.83 26.29 -3.79
CA THR A 455 -11.81 25.24 -3.60
C THR A 455 -10.68 25.73 -2.69
N VAL A 456 -10.13 24.82 -1.89
CA VAL A 456 -8.82 25.02 -1.25
C VAL A 456 -7.74 24.45 -2.18
N PRO A 457 -7.00 25.28 -2.93
CA PRO A 457 -5.95 24.77 -3.80
C PRO A 457 -4.77 24.23 -3.00
N GLN A 458 -4.10 23.23 -3.56
CA GLN A 458 -2.87 22.64 -3.04
C GLN A 458 -1.71 22.85 -4.03
N VAL A 459 -0.56 23.28 -3.51
CA VAL A 459 0.69 23.46 -4.26
C VAL A 459 1.68 22.36 -3.88
N TYR A 460 2.38 21.81 -4.88
CA TYR A 460 3.33 20.71 -4.70
C TYR A 460 4.77 21.21 -4.50
N TYR A 461 5.47 20.67 -3.50
CA TYR A 461 6.91 20.89 -3.29
C TYR A 461 7.72 20.71 -4.58
N GLY A 462 7.52 19.63 -5.32
CA GLY A 462 8.29 19.31 -6.52
C GLY A 462 7.98 20.13 -7.78
N ASP A 463 6.99 21.02 -7.74
CA ASP A 463 6.81 22.04 -8.79
C ASP A 463 7.48 23.38 -8.42
N LEU A 464 7.76 23.63 -7.13
CA LEU A 464 8.58 24.75 -6.65
C LEU A 464 10.07 24.42 -6.58
N TYR A 465 10.45 23.19 -6.27
CA TYR A 465 11.83 22.76 -6.06
C TYR A 465 12.17 21.52 -6.90
N ASN A 466 13.45 21.35 -7.25
CA ASN A 466 13.93 20.16 -7.94
C ASN A 466 14.01 19.00 -6.93
N GLU A 467 12.90 18.27 -6.83
CA GLU A 467 12.58 17.35 -5.73
C GLU A 467 13.55 16.19 -5.45
N THR A 468 14.51 15.90 -6.33
CA THR A 468 15.60 14.93 -6.10
C THR A 468 16.86 15.53 -5.45
N LYS A 469 16.85 16.84 -5.17
CA LYS A 469 17.94 17.56 -4.49
C LYS A 469 17.67 17.65 -2.98
N PRO A 470 18.68 17.97 -2.15
CA PRO A 470 18.47 18.24 -0.73
C PRO A 470 17.36 19.29 -0.53
N TYR A 471 16.66 19.20 0.60
CA TYR A 471 15.37 19.85 0.79
C TYR A 471 15.41 21.37 0.53
N MET A 472 14.56 21.85 -0.39
CA MET A 472 14.50 23.25 -0.87
C MET A 472 15.79 23.81 -1.51
N ALA A 473 16.86 23.03 -1.71
CA ALA A 473 18.18 23.53 -2.07
C ALA A 473 18.30 24.06 -3.52
N GLU A 474 17.43 23.60 -4.43
CA GLU A 474 17.44 23.98 -5.84
C GLU A 474 16.01 24.25 -6.32
N LYS A 475 15.75 25.45 -6.84
CA LYS A 475 14.43 25.83 -7.35
C LYS A 475 14.11 25.10 -8.67
N SER A 476 12.86 24.68 -8.81
CA SER A 476 12.25 24.33 -10.09
C SER A 476 12.21 25.57 -11.00
N MET A 477 12.30 25.34 -12.31
CA MET A 477 12.11 26.40 -13.31
C MET A 477 10.76 27.12 -13.19
N TYR A 478 9.74 26.49 -12.60
CA TYR A 478 8.41 27.08 -12.42
C TYR A 478 8.27 27.93 -11.14
N TYR A 479 9.27 27.95 -10.24
CA TYR A 479 9.18 28.62 -8.93
C TYR A 479 8.69 30.06 -9.02
N ASP A 480 9.32 30.90 -9.85
CA ASP A 480 9.00 32.35 -9.86
C ASP A 480 7.60 32.60 -10.43
N ALA A 481 7.12 31.78 -11.37
CA ALA A 481 5.77 31.87 -11.91
C ALA A 481 4.71 31.45 -10.87
N ILE A 482 4.90 30.29 -10.22
CA ILE A 482 3.94 29.77 -9.23
C ILE A 482 3.92 30.69 -8.00
N THR A 483 5.08 31.09 -7.47
CA THR A 483 5.13 31.98 -6.29
C THR A 483 4.62 33.40 -6.56
N THR A 484 4.69 33.89 -7.80
CA THR A 484 4.01 35.14 -8.20
C THR A 484 2.48 34.98 -8.15
N LEU A 485 1.94 33.86 -8.66
CA LEU A 485 0.52 33.55 -8.62
C LEU A 485 0.00 33.33 -7.18
N MET A 486 0.78 32.67 -6.32
CA MET A 486 0.42 32.44 -4.90
C MET A 486 0.31 33.76 -4.12
N LYS A 487 1.27 34.68 -4.30
CA LYS A 487 1.22 36.03 -3.70
C LYS A 487 0.01 36.82 -4.22
N ALA A 488 -0.18 36.86 -5.53
CA ALA A 488 -1.31 37.56 -6.14
C ALA A 488 -2.67 36.93 -5.78
N ARG A 489 -2.70 35.65 -5.38
CA ARG A 489 -3.91 35.04 -4.79
C ARG A 489 -4.28 35.75 -3.49
N LYS A 490 -3.35 35.84 -2.54
CA LYS A 490 -3.54 36.54 -1.26
C LYS A 490 -3.87 38.02 -1.45
N GLU A 491 -3.21 38.70 -2.39
CA GLU A 491 -3.40 40.13 -2.62
C GLU A 491 -4.66 40.48 -3.43
N PHE A 492 -5.20 39.59 -4.28
CA PHE A 492 -6.26 39.97 -5.24
C PHE A 492 -7.41 38.97 -5.43
N VAL A 493 -7.25 37.67 -5.16
CA VAL A 493 -8.26 36.66 -5.54
C VAL A 493 -9.37 36.57 -4.49
N SER A 494 -10.53 37.14 -4.83
CA SER A 494 -11.77 37.07 -4.05
C SER A 494 -12.98 37.38 -4.93
N GLY A 495 -14.19 37.29 -4.36
CA GLY A 495 -15.45 37.49 -5.08
C GLY A 495 -15.89 36.33 -5.96
N GLY A 496 -16.98 36.54 -6.70
CA GLY A 496 -17.51 35.59 -7.69
C GLY A 496 -16.56 35.33 -8.87
N GLN A 497 -16.89 34.33 -9.68
CA GLN A 497 -16.09 33.90 -10.84
C GLN A 497 -16.93 33.72 -12.12
N SER A 498 -16.34 34.06 -13.26
CA SER A 498 -16.76 33.56 -14.58
C SER A 498 -15.56 32.96 -15.32
N ILE A 499 -15.75 31.82 -15.98
CA ILE A 499 -14.79 31.24 -16.93
C ILE A 499 -15.46 31.16 -18.31
N GLU A 500 -15.20 32.16 -19.16
CA GLU A 500 -15.86 32.36 -20.45
C GLU A 500 -14.91 32.21 -21.64
N ARG A 501 -15.45 31.79 -22.80
CA ARG A 501 -14.66 31.62 -24.04
C ARG A 501 -14.40 32.98 -24.72
N CYS A 502 -13.22 33.55 -24.49
CA CYS A 502 -12.78 34.81 -25.13
C CYS A 502 -12.23 34.61 -26.56
N GLY A 503 -11.87 33.38 -26.95
CA GLY A 503 -11.39 33.06 -28.30
C GLY A 503 -11.58 31.59 -28.67
N GLN A 504 -11.38 31.22 -29.95
CA GLN A 504 -11.73 29.86 -30.42
C GLN A 504 -11.12 28.73 -29.56
N ASN A 505 -9.85 28.88 -29.16
CA ASN A 505 -9.12 27.97 -28.27
C ASN A 505 -8.58 28.72 -27.04
N ALA A 506 -9.34 29.68 -26.51
CA ALA A 506 -8.95 30.51 -25.37
C ALA A 506 -10.14 30.83 -24.44
N VAL A 507 -9.85 30.88 -23.14
CA VAL A 507 -10.79 31.31 -22.08
C VAL A 507 -10.21 32.46 -21.28
N ALA A 508 -11.09 33.21 -20.62
CA ALA A 508 -10.76 34.12 -19.55
C ALA A 508 -11.45 33.64 -18.27
N SER A 509 -10.67 33.34 -17.23
CA SER A 509 -11.15 33.19 -15.86
C SER A 509 -11.06 34.55 -15.19
N VAL A 510 -12.20 35.11 -14.78
CA VAL A 510 -12.28 36.41 -14.10
C VAL A 510 -12.82 36.20 -12.69
N ARG A 511 -12.11 36.73 -11.69
CA ARG A 511 -12.59 36.91 -10.31
C ARG A 511 -12.91 38.37 -10.09
N TYR A 512 -14.12 38.66 -9.59
CA TYR A 512 -14.66 40.03 -9.54
C TYR A 512 -14.22 40.86 -8.34
N GLY A 513 -13.43 40.32 -7.41
CA GLY A 513 -12.94 41.07 -6.25
C GLY A 513 -13.81 40.94 -5.00
N LYS A 514 -13.22 41.22 -3.85
CA LYS A 514 -13.82 41.00 -2.53
C LYS A 514 -15.12 41.77 -2.40
N GLY A 515 -16.21 41.12 -2.00
CA GLY A 515 -17.54 41.75 -1.92
C GLY A 515 -18.21 42.06 -3.26
N VAL A 516 -17.74 41.50 -4.37
CA VAL A 516 -18.37 41.60 -5.71
C VAL A 516 -18.82 40.22 -6.16
N ALA A 517 -20.13 40.05 -6.42
CA ALA A 517 -20.71 38.74 -6.70
C ALA A 517 -20.68 38.35 -8.19
N ASP A 518 -20.92 39.30 -9.09
CA ASP A 518 -20.94 39.07 -10.55
C ASP A 518 -20.45 40.29 -11.33
N ALA A 519 -20.33 40.16 -12.66
CA ALA A 519 -19.94 41.28 -13.53
C ALA A 519 -20.90 42.49 -13.51
N ASN A 520 -22.12 42.35 -12.99
CA ASN A 520 -23.10 43.43 -12.89
C ASN A 520 -23.09 44.15 -11.54
N SER A 521 -22.45 43.57 -10.54
CA SER A 521 -22.39 44.04 -9.17
C SER A 521 -21.57 45.32 -9.03
N ILE A 522 -21.85 46.05 -7.96
CA ILE A 522 -21.04 47.16 -7.43
C ILE A 522 -20.55 46.71 -6.06
N GLY A 523 -19.34 47.13 -5.67
CA GLY A 523 -18.62 46.66 -4.50
C GLY A 523 -19.35 46.86 -3.18
N THR A 524 -19.11 45.93 -2.25
CA THR A 524 -19.62 45.97 -0.87
C THR A 524 -18.53 45.94 0.20
N ASP A 525 -17.26 45.79 -0.20
CA ASP A 525 -16.08 45.79 0.66
C ASP A 525 -15.15 46.97 0.28
N PRO A 526 -14.42 47.60 1.21
CA PRO A 526 -13.45 48.65 0.87
C PRO A 526 -12.38 48.24 -0.15
N LEU A 527 -12.08 46.94 -0.27
CA LEU A 527 -11.15 46.38 -1.25
C LEU A 527 -11.82 45.91 -2.54
N SER A 528 -13.15 46.03 -2.71
CA SER A 528 -13.85 45.59 -3.93
C SER A 528 -13.19 46.16 -5.19
N ARG A 529 -13.00 47.48 -5.24
CA ARG A 529 -12.38 48.18 -6.37
C ARG A 529 -10.93 47.73 -6.64
N THR A 530 -10.14 47.39 -5.61
CA THR A 530 -8.69 47.11 -5.75
C THR A 530 -8.34 45.63 -5.79
N THR A 531 -9.31 44.73 -5.67
CA THR A 531 -9.12 43.27 -5.80
C THR A 531 -9.76 42.76 -7.09
N GLY A 532 -9.74 41.45 -7.31
CA GLY A 532 -10.14 40.81 -8.56
C GLY A 532 -8.95 40.54 -9.48
N MET A 533 -9.14 39.60 -10.41
CA MET A 533 -8.07 39.09 -11.29
C MET A 533 -8.67 38.57 -12.59
N ALA A 534 -7.98 38.77 -13.71
CA ALA A 534 -8.24 38.03 -14.96
C ALA A 534 -7.05 37.14 -15.32
N VAL A 535 -7.32 35.87 -15.58
CA VAL A 535 -6.38 34.87 -16.11
C VAL A 535 -6.84 34.46 -17.50
N ILE A 536 -6.08 34.84 -18.53
CA ILE A 536 -6.36 34.52 -19.93
C ILE A 536 -5.48 33.32 -20.32
N VAL A 537 -6.11 32.21 -20.69
CA VAL A 537 -5.41 30.97 -21.10
C VAL A 537 -5.84 30.58 -22.50
N GLY A 538 -4.88 30.24 -23.35
CA GLY A 538 -5.10 29.55 -24.62
C GLY A 538 -4.26 28.29 -24.71
N ASN A 539 -4.78 27.20 -25.29
CA ASN A 539 -4.12 25.89 -25.30
C ASN A 539 -3.64 25.41 -26.69
N ASN A 540 -3.59 26.31 -27.69
CA ASN A 540 -3.27 26.00 -29.08
C ASN A 540 -2.08 26.84 -29.60
N THR A 541 -1.04 26.17 -30.10
CA THR A 541 0.20 26.79 -30.62
C THR A 541 0.07 27.46 -31.99
N ASP A 542 -1.07 27.32 -32.67
CA ASP A 542 -1.38 27.95 -33.97
C ASP A 542 -2.41 29.10 -33.83
N MET A 543 -2.69 29.55 -32.60
CA MET A 543 -3.61 30.66 -32.33
C MET A 543 -3.12 31.97 -32.96
N ALA A 544 -3.85 32.44 -33.98
CA ALA A 544 -3.56 33.68 -34.67
C ALA A 544 -3.62 34.91 -33.75
N SER A 545 -2.77 35.91 -34.05
CA SER A 545 -2.74 37.17 -33.29
C SER A 545 -4.08 37.89 -33.35
N ASN A 546 -4.61 38.29 -32.19
CA ASN A 546 -5.91 38.96 -32.06
C ASN A 546 -5.96 39.84 -30.79
N THR A 547 -7.02 40.62 -30.63
CA THR A 547 -7.36 41.29 -29.36
C THR A 547 -8.63 40.67 -28.78
N TYR A 548 -8.57 40.23 -27.53
CA TYR A 548 -9.71 39.70 -26.79
C TYR A 548 -10.25 40.74 -25.83
N ILE A 549 -11.56 40.71 -25.61
CA ILE A 549 -12.28 41.59 -24.70
C ILE A 549 -12.56 40.79 -23.43
N ILE A 550 -12.04 41.25 -22.30
CA ILE A 550 -12.15 40.58 -21.00
C ILE A 550 -13.06 41.44 -20.12
N ASN A 551 -14.22 40.91 -19.72
CA ASN A 551 -15.17 41.63 -18.89
C ASN A 551 -14.75 41.57 -17.42
N MET A 552 -14.12 42.64 -16.90
CA MET A 552 -13.73 42.73 -15.49
C MET A 552 -14.92 43.02 -14.56
N GLY A 553 -16.09 43.38 -15.10
CA GLY A 553 -17.27 43.78 -14.33
C GLY A 553 -17.36 45.27 -14.06
N LYS A 554 -18.58 45.75 -13.73
CA LYS A 554 -18.90 47.19 -13.60
C LYS A 554 -18.13 47.89 -12.48
N GLU A 555 -17.88 47.20 -11.37
CA GLU A 555 -17.03 47.70 -10.28
C GLU A 555 -15.63 48.11 -10.77
N HIS A 556 -15.18 47.58 -11.90
CA HIS A 556 -13.87 47.81 -12.49
C HIS A 556 -13.90 48.66 -13.77
N ALA A 557 -14.95 49.45 -13.99
CA ALA A 557 -14.99 50.43 -15.09
C ALA A 557 -13.94 51.53 -14.93
N ASN A 558 -13.32 51.95 -16.05
CA ASN A 558 -12.28 52.99 -16.12
C ASN A 558 -11.13 52.81 -15.10
N GLN A 559 -10.59 51.60 -15.03
CA GLN A 559 -9.57 51.20 -14.05
C GLN A 559 -8.26 50.75 -14.72
N GLN A 560 -7.12 51.09 -14.13
CA GLN A 560 -5.83 50.56 -14.55
C GLN A 560 -5.59 49.16 -13.98
N TYR A 561 -5.13 48.27 -14.86
CA TYR A 561 -4.72 46.90 -14.53
C TYR A 561 -3.24 46.70 -14.86
N GLN A 562 -2.48 46.15 -13.91
CA GLN A 562 -1.10 45.73 -14.08
C GLN A 562 -1.03 44.39 -14.83
N ASN A 563 -0.07 44.28 -15.73
CA ASN A 563 0.34 43.02 -16.34
C ASN A 563 1.24 42.27 -15.35
N LEU A 564 0.65 41.38 -14.55
CA LEU A 564 1.34 40.62 -13.51
C LEU A 564 2.22 39.52 -14.11
N LEU A 565 1.73 38.89 -15.18
CA LEU A 565 2.40 37.78 -15.86
C LEU A 565 1.92 37.74 -17.30
N ASP A 566 2.81 37.72 -18.29
CA ASP A 566 2.47 37.58 -19.72
C ASP A 566 3.45 36.64 -20.43
N THR A 567 3.05 36.12 -21.58
CA THR A 567 3.91 35.25 -22.40
C THR A 567 4.81 36.08 -23.32
N THR A 568 6.08 35.67 -23.42
CA THR A 568 7.07 36.24 -24.34
C THR A 568 7.65 35.14 -25.23
N ASP A 569 8.34 35.50 -26.32
CA ASP A 569 9.01 34.52 -27.18
C ASP A 569 10.19 33.80 -26.49
N ALA A 570 10.60 34.27 -25.30
CA ALA A 570 11.61 33.63 -24.45
C ALA A 570 10.99 32.77 -23.32
N GLY A 571 9.72 32.96 -22.96
CA GLY A 571 9.10 32.30 -21.82
C GLY A 571 7.95 33.12 -21.22
N LEU A 572 8.15 33.58 -20.00
CA LEU A 572 7.23 34.46 -19.28
C LEU A 572 7.94 35.79 -18.93
N THR A 573 7.14 36.83 -18.66
CA THR A 573 7.58 38.10 -18.06
C THR A 573 6.65 38.45 -16.91
N TYR A 574 7.16 39.12 -15.88
CA TYR A 574 6.44 39.40 -14.62
C TYR A 574 6.11 40.90 -14.41
N ASP A 575 6.31 41.71 -15.46
CA ASP A 575 5.99 43.15 -15.44
C ASP A 575 5.53 43.70 -16.80
N GLY A 576 5.18 42.81 -17.75
CA GLY A 576 4.84 43.17 -19.13
C GLY A 576 6.01 43.64 -20.01
N THR A 577 7.27 43.51 -19.58
CA THR A 577 8.43 43.80 -20.45
C THR A 577 8.62 42.68 -21.48
N GLY A 578 8.57 43.03 -22.77
CA GLY A 578 8.82 42.10 -23.89
C GLY A 578 7.61 41.26 -24.33
N SER A 579 6.44 41.47 -23.74
CA SER A 579 5.17 40.83 -24.14
C SER A 579 4.41 41.61 -25.23
N LEU A 580 3.30 41.05 -25.71
CA LEU A 580 2.39 41.75 -26.64
C LEU A 580 1.69 42.96 -26.01
N ASN A 581 1.49 42.93 -24.69
CA ASN A 581 0.80 43.95 -23.92
C ASN A 581 1.81 44.78 -23.13
N PRO A 582 1.53 46.08 -22.91
CA PRO A 582 2.33 46.95 -22.04
C PRO A 582 2.22 46.52 -20.56
N LYS A 583 3.02 47.16 -19.69
CA LYS A 583 3.01 46.95 -18.23
C LYS A 583 1.65 47.20 -17.57
N THR A 584 0.86 48.10 -18.16
CA THR A 584 -0.46 48.48 -17.66
C THR A 584 -1.45 48.68 -18.81
N LEU A 585 -2.66 48.17 -18.65
CA LEU A 585 -3.81 48.48 -19.52
C LEU A 585 -4.88 49.24 -18.71
N THR A 586 -5.94 49.70 -19.37
CA THR A 586 -7.07 50.39 -18.72
C THR A 586 -8.38 49.87 -19.28
N THR A 587 -9.37 49.64 -18.43
CA THR A 587 -10.72 49.21 -18.84
C THR A 587 -11.54 50.36 -19.43
N ASP A 588 -12.52 50.02 -20.28
CA ASP A 588 -13.53 50.98 -20.73
C ASP A 588 -14.54 51.36 -19.62
N ALA A 589 -15.53 52.18 -19.98
CA ALA A 589 -16.61 52.59 -19.07
C ALA A 589 -17.61 51.47 -18.71
N ASN A 590 -17.43 50.25 -19.21
CA ASN A 590 -18.23 49.07 -18.90
C ASN A 590 -17.44 48.02 -18.07
N GLY A 591 -16.12 48.21 -17.88
CA GLY A 591 -15.23 47.23 -17.25
C GLY A 591 -14.48 46.31 -18.23
N ASN A 592 -14.52 46.57 -19.54
CA ASN A 592 -13.83 45.72 -20.53
C ASN A 592 -12.33 46.04 -20.63
N LEU A 593 -11.47 45.04 -20.42
CA LEU A 593 -10.04 45.09 -20.70
C LEU A 593 -9.74 44.51 -22.10
N TYR A 594 -8.87 45.18 -22.87
CA TYR A 594 -8.56 44.80 -24.26
C TYR A 594 -7.15 44.20 -24.38
N VAL A 595 -7.05 42.87 -24.26
CA VAL A 595 -5.78 42.14 -24.19
C VAL A 595 -5.39 41.60 -25.56
N LYS A 596 -4.17 41.91 -26.03
CA LYS A 596 -3.59 41.33 -27.25
C LYS A 596 -3.01 39.95 -26.95
N VAL A 597 -3.29 38.99 -27.82
CA VAL A 597 -2.85 37.59 -27.69
C VAL A 597 -2.23 37.10 -28.98
N LYS A 598 -1.33 36.11 -28.89
CA LYS A 598 -0.90 35.22 -29.97
C LYS A 598 -0.54 33.86 -29.36
N ALA A 599 -0.38 32.83 -30.17
CA ALA A 599 0.27 31.61 -29.73
C ALA A 599 1.79 31.74 -29.55
N PHE A 600 2.29 31.00 -28.57
CA PHE A 600 3.70 30.78 -28.28
C PHE A 600 3.98 29.28 -28.07
N ALA A 601 5.24 28.89 -28.21
CA ALA A 601 5.73 27.55 -27.91
C ALA A 601 7.09 27.65 -27.19
N THR A 602 7.04 27.81 -25.86
CA THR A 602 8.18 27.97 -24.95
C THR A 602 8.18 26.83 -23.91
N PRO A 603 9.24 26.66 -23.10
CA PRO A 603 9.23 25.69 -22.01
C PRO A 603 8.15 25.90 -20.95
N TYR A 604 7.56 27.10 -20.89
CA TYR A 604 6.52 27.50 -19.95
C TYR A 604 5.11 27.43 -20.56
N VAL A 605 4.96 27.86 -21.82
CA VAL A 605 3.66 28.08 -22.47
C VAL A 605 3.63 27.47 -23.86
N SER A 606 2.62 26.65 -24.11
CA SER A 606 2.28 26.01 -25.39
C SER A 606 0.84 26.38 -25.72
N GLY A 607 0.67 27.55 -26.33
CA GLY A 607 -0.60 28.29 -26.35
C GLY A 607 -0.39 29.75 -25.92
N TYR A 608 -1.12 30.22 -24.93
CA TYR A 608 -0.97 31.57 -24.37
C TYR A 608 -1.33 31.61 -22.87
N LEU A 609 -0.67 32.48 -22.12
CA LEU A 609 -1.00 32.83 -20.74
C LEU A 609 -0.76 34.33 -20.50
N SER A 610 -1.74 35.03 -19.92
CA SER A 610 -1.48 36.24 -19.15
C SER A 610 -2.41 36.42 -17.95
N VAL A 611 -1.95 37.19 -16.96
CA VAL A 611 -2.66 37.47 -15.71
C VAL A 611 -2.63 38.97 -15.42
N TRP A 612 -3.81 39.51 -15.10
CA TRP A 612 -4.04 40.93 -14.87
C TRP A 612 -4.71 41.16 -13.53
N VAL A 613 -4.18 42.11 -12.76
CA VAL A 613 -4.69 42.53 -11.44
C VAL A 613 -4.78 44.06 -11.37
N PRO A 614 -5.65 44.65 -10.53
CA PRO A 614 -5.69 46.10 -10.33
C PRO A 614 -4.33 46.71 -9.96
N VAL A 615 -4.04 47.91 -10.46
CA VAL A 615 -2.89 48.69 -9.97
C VAL A 615 -3.19 49.19 -8.55
N VAL A 616 -2.31 48.89 -7.60
CA VAL A 616 -2.40 49.28 -6.19
C VAL A 616 -1.14 49.98 -5.71
N ALA A 617 -1.26 50.85 -4.69
CA ALA A 617 -0.17 51.68 -4.18
C ALA A 617 0.62 51.05 -3.01
N GLY A 618 0.27 49.83 -2.61
CA GLY A 618 0.87 49.10 -1.48
C GLY A 618 0.27 47.71 -1.35
N GLN A 619 0.70 46.96 -0.34
CA GLN A 619 0.16 45.62 -0.06
C GLN A 619 -1.27 45.68 0.48
N GLN A 620 -2.07 44.67 0.13
CA GLN A 620 -3.44 44.46 0.60
C GLN A 620 -3.67 42.94 0.79
N ASP A 621 -4.76 42.56 1.45
CA ASP A 621 -5.10 41.15 1.66
C ASP A 621 -6.59 40.92 1.33
N ALA A 622 -6.84 40.09 0.31
CA ALA A 622 -8.16 39.80 -0.23
C ALA A 622 -8.90 38.69 0.55
N SER A 623 -8.25 38.07 1.54
CA SER A 623 -8.84 37.02 2.38
C SER A 623 -10.07 37.49 3.15
N THR A 624 -10.93 36.54 3.51
CA THR A 624 -12.15 36.76 4.29
C THR A 624 -12.04 36.00 5.60
N SER A 625 -12.26 36.67 6.74
CA SER A 625 -12.23 35.99 8.04
C SER A 625 -13.42 35.02 8.15
N SER A 626 -13.16 33.80 8.62
CA SER A 626 -14.18 32.81 8.96
C SER A 626 -15.18 33.30 10.02
N SER A 627 -14.82 34.32 10.81
CA SER A 627 -15.72 35.01 11.73
C SER A 627 -16.74 35.95 11.07
N THR A 628 -16.64 36.18 9.75
CA THR A 628 -17.50 37.12 8.98
C THR A 628 -18.45 36.42 8.01
N VAL A 629 -18.29 35.11 7.80
CA VAL A 629 -19.24 34.29 7.03
C VAL A 629 -20.32 33.70 7.94
N ALA A 630 -21.49 33.40 7.37
CA ALA A 630 -22.51 32.66 8.08
C ALA A 630 -22.03 31.22 8.36
N SER A 631 -22.42 30.65 9.50
CA SER A 631 -22.19 29.23 9.83
C SER A 631 -23.52 28.48 9.89
N ARG A 632 -23.55 27.27 9.34
CA ARG A 632 -24.72 26.36 9.35
C ARG A 632 -24.60 25.27 10.41
N PRO A 633 -25.56 25.12 11.35
CA PRO A 633 -25.51 24.07 12.37
C PRO A 633 -25.46 22.62 11.85
N ASP A 634 -25.79 22.38 10.58
CA ASP A 634 -25.72 21.06 9.95
C ASP A 634 -24.38 20.74 9.26
N LYS A 635 -23.47 21.74 9.13
CA LYS A 635 -22.20 21.62 8.40
C LYS A 635 -20.98 21.85 9.30
N THR A 636 -19.86 21.23 8.94
CA THR A 636 -18.53 21.55 9.47
C THR A 636 -17.81 22.48 8.49
N PHE A 637 -17.35 21.98 7.35
CA PHE A 637 -16.85 22.83 6.27
C PHE A 637 -17.99 23.37 5.38
N GLU A 638 -17.88 24.62 4.94
CA GLU A 638 -18.78 25.23 3.97
C GLU A 638 -17.96 25.93 2.87
N SER A 639 -18.29 25.69 1.60
CA SER A 639 -17.61 26.36 0.49
C SER A 639 -18.07 27.82 0.43
N ASN A 640 -17.17 28.74 0.79
CA ASN A 640 -17.43 30.17 0.94
C ASN A 640 -16.11 30.96 0.85
N ALA A 641 -16.19 32.29 0.81
CA ALA A 641 -15.03 33.19 0.66
C ALA A 641 -13.96 33.07 1.77
N ALA A 642 -14.33 32.58 2.97
CA ALA A 642 -13.36 32.32 4.04
C ALA A 642 -12.62 31.00 3.83
N LEU A 643 -13.31 29.90 3.47
CA LEU A 643 -12.64 28.65 3.09
C LEU A 643 -11.77 28.83 1.83
N ASP A 644 -12.27 29.57 0.83
CA ASP A 644 -11.50 29.99 -0.35
C ASP A 644 -10.20 30.74 0.00
N SER A 645 -10.10 31.36 1.18
CA SER A 645 -8.89 32.08 1.58
C SER A 645 -7.71 31.15 1.93
N HIS A 646 -7.97 29.85 2.13
CA HIS A 646 -6.93 28.86 2.45
C HIS A 646 -6.12 28.44 1.22
N LEU A 647 -4.89 27.97 1.46
CA LEU A 647 -3.94 27.44 0.47
C LEU A 647 -3.10 26.35 1.15
N ILE A 648 -3.23 25.11 0.69
CA ILE A 648 -2.46 23.96 1.19
C ILE A 648 -1.10 23.90 0.47
N TYR A 649 -0.05 23.50 1.21
CA TYR A 649 1.23 23.13 0.65
C TYR A 649 1.59 21.69 1.02
N GLU A 650 1.84 20.85 0.02
CA GLU A 650 2.37 19.49 0.18
C GLU A 650 3.90 19.57 0.25
N ASP A 651 4.46 19.25 1.41
CA ASP A 651 5.83 19.64 1.73
C ASP A 651 6.93 18.77 1.11
N PHE A 652 6.61 17.61 0.53
CA PHE A 652 7.59 16.55 0.22
C PHE A 652 7.53 15.98 -1.21
N SER A 653 8.37 14.98 -1.46
CA SER A 653 8.29 14.06 -2.59
C SER A 653 8.77 12.68 -2.17
N LEU A 654 8.21 11.61 -2.76
CA LEU A 654 8.75 10.26 -2.62
C LEU A 654 10.24 10.20 -3.00
N TYR A 655 10.66 10.99 -4.00
CA TYR A 655 12.02 11.02 -4.53
C TYR A 655 12.94 12.03 -3.83
N GLN A 656 12.48 12.67 -2.76
CA GLN A 656 13.33 13.43 -1.86
C GLN A 656 14.46 12.53 -1.34
N PRO A 657 15.74 12.95 -1.42
CA PRO A 657 16.87 12.16 -0.97
C PRO A 657 16.95 12.11 0.56
N GLU A 658 17.67 11.11 1.07
CA GLU A 658 18.13 11.12 2.46
C GLU A 658 19.07 12.31 2.72
N PRO A 659 18.95 13.01 3.86
CA PRO A 659 19.78 14.17 4.17
C PRO A 659 21.22 13.75 4.48
N THR A 660 22.21 14.54 4.03
CA THR A 660 23.64 14.27 4.30
C THR A 660 24.13 14.91 5.60
N SER A 661 23.33 15.81 6.20
CA SER A 661 23.57 16.35 7.54
C SER A 661 22.28 16.79 8.24
N VAL A 662 22.35 16.97 9.56
CA VAL A 662 21.25 17.51 10.39
C VAL A 662 20.74 18.86 9.89
N ASN A 663 21.59 19.67 9.25
CA ASN A 663 21.17 20.96 8.68
C ASN A 663 20.27 20.83 7.44
N GLU A 664 20.27 19.67 6.78
CA GLU A 664 19.46 19.31 5.61
C GLU A 664 18.21 18.50 5.97
N HIS A 665 18.00 18.13 7.25
CA HIS A 665 16.74 17.57 7.73
C HIS A 665 15.59 18.51 7.31
N ALA A 666 14.57 17.98 6.62
CA ALA A 666 13.46 18.76 6.11
C ALA A 666 12.82 19.61 7.22
N TYR A 667 12.56 19.03 8.39
CA TYR A 667 11.99 19.75 9.54
C TYR A 667 12.82 20.99 9.95
N ASN A 668 14.16 20.88 9.94
CA ASN A 668 15.05 22.00 10.25
C ASN A 668 15.07 23.07 9.15
N VAL A 669 14.87 22.70 7.89
CA VAL A 669 14.77 23.65 6.77
C VAL A 669 13.40 24.33 6.74
N ILE A 670 12.32 23.60 7.01
CA ILE A 670 10.95 24.11 7.17
C ILE A 670 10.89 25.12 8.31
N ALA A 671 11.44 24.80 9.49
CA ALA A 671 11.50 25.70 10.63
C ALA A 671 12.23 27.02 10.32
N LYS A 672 13.33 26.97 9.54
CA LYS A 672 14.07 28.15 9.06
C LYS A 672 13.29 28.99 8.04
N ASN A 673 12.33 28.38 7.32
CA ASN A 673 11.58 29.01 6.22
C ASN A 673 10.10 29.31 6.54
N ALA A 674 9.63 29.12 7.78
CA ALA A 674 8.22 29.30 8.15
C ALA A 674 7.60 30.64 7.66
N GLN A 675 8.34 31.75 7.74
CA GLN A 675 7.89 33.06 7.26
C GLN A 675 7.85 33.20 5.73
N LEU A 676 8.66 32.42 4.99
CA LEU A 676 8.56 32.34 3.53
C LEU A 676 7.18 31.79 3.13
N PHE A 677 6.73 30.71 3.76
CA PHE A 677 5.45 30.08 3.43
C PHE A 677 4.25 31.02 3.68
N ASN A 678 4.21 31.74 4.81
CA ASN A 678 3.23 32.80 5.06
C ASN A 678 3.32 33.95 4.02
N SER A 679 4.53 34.34 3.60
CA SER A 679 4.72 35.35 2.55
C SER A 679 4.30 34.90 1.14
N LEU A 680 4.13 33.59 0.93
CA LEU A 680 3.50 33.00 -0.26
C LEU A 680 1.98 32.83 -0.09
N GLY A 681 1.43 33.13 1.10
CA GLY A 681 0.02 32.95 1.40
C GLY A 681 -0.42 31.52 1.66
N ILE A 682 0.52 30.59 1.93
CA ILE A 682 0.19 29.26 2.45
C ILE A 682 -0.42 29.44 3.83
N THR A 683 -1.56 28.79 4.07
CA THR A 683 -2.25 28.76 5.36
C THR A 683 -2.12 27.41 6.05
N ASP A 684 -2.06 26.34 5.27
CA ASP A 684 -2.14 24.95 5.73
C ASP A 684 -0.97 24.16 5.16
N PHE A 685 -0.25 23.44 6.03
CA PHE A 685 1.03 22.81 5.72
C PHE A 685 0.89 21.30 5.91
N TRP A 686 0.68 20.58 4.81
CA TRP A 686 0.64 19.11 4.76
C TRP A 686 2.07 18.60 4.89
N MET A 687 2.38 18.03 6.05
CA MET A 687 3.65 17.34 6.30
C MET A 687 3.58 15.90 5.82
N ALA A 688 4.68 15.43 5.23
CA ALA A 688 4.87 14.02 4.92
C ALA A 688 4.62 13.10 6.13
N PRO A 689 4.10 11.87 5.92
CA PRO A 689 3.85 10.90 7.00
C PRO A 689 5.12 10.68 7.84
N ALA A 690 5.09 11.15 9.09
CA ALA A 690 6.27 11.31 9.92
C ALA A 690 6.74 10.00 10.58
N TYR A 691 6.04 8.89 10.35
CA TYR A 691 6.27 7.59 10.94
C TYR A 691 7.63 6.99 10.60
N THR A 692 8.20 6.17 11.48
CA THR A 692 9.47 5.47 11.21
C THR A 692 9.30 4.57 9.98
N PRO A 693 10.04 4.81 8.88
CA PRO A 693 9.90 4.02 7.67
C PRO A 693 10.63 2.67 7.82
N LEU A 694 10.09 1.64 7.18
CA LEU A 694 10.89 0.50 6.75
C LEU A 694 11.93 0.97 5.71
N VAL A 695 13.01 0.21 5.52
CA VAL A 695 13.81 0.32 4.29
C VAL A 695 12.91 -0.09 3.11
N SER A 696 12.29 0.90 2.48
CA SER A 696 11.24 0.74 1.46
C SER A 696 11.78 1.10 0.07
N ARG A 697 10.91 1.36 -0.91
CA ARG A 697 11.33 1.93 -2.20
C ARG A 697 11.74 3.40 -2.08
N TYR A 698 11.17 4.13 -1.12
CA TYR A 698 11.27 5.60 -1.04
C TYR A 698 11.60 6.13 0.36
N ASN A 699 11.56 5.31 1.43
CA ASN A 699 11.71 5.70 2.85
C ASN A 699 10.83 6.90 3.25
N GLU A 700 9.60 6.88 2.76
CA GLU A 700 8.70 8.03 2.67
C GLU A 700 7.77 8.22 3.86
N GLY A 701 7.52 7.17 4.66
CA GLY A 701 6.63 7.18 5.83
C GLY A 701 5.41 6.25 5.71
N TYR A 702 4.74 6.20 4.55
CA TYR A 702 3.58 5.30 4.30
C TYR A 702 3.92 3.82 4.60
N ALA A 703 5.13 3.39 4.25
CA ALA A 703 5.64 2.05 4.52
C ALA A 703 6.23 1.93 5.94
N THR A 704 5.40 2.10 6.98
CA THR A 704 5.81 2.04 8.39
C THR A 704 5.42 0.74 9.11
N ASN A 705 6.22 0.36 10.12
CA ASN A 705 5.91 -0.68 11.09
C ASN A 705 5.74 -0.18 12.54
N ASP A 706 5.76 1.14 12.78
CA ASP A 706 5.51 1.78 14.09
C ASP A 706 4.83 3.15 13.89
N ARG A 707 3.50 3.19 14.12
CA ARG A 707 2.63 4.36 13.94
C ARG A 707 2.92 5.53 14.90
N TYR A 708 3.69 5.33 15.97
CA TYR A 708 3.89 6.35 17.02
C TYR A 708 5.34 6.85 17.14
N THR A 709 6.32 6.12 16.64
CA THR A 709 7.71 6.57 16.63
C THR A 709 7.97 7.48 15.43
N LEU A 710 7.80 8.79 15.58
CA LEU A 710 8.02 9.79 14.52
C LEU A 710 9.51 10.23 14.42
N GLY A 711 10.42 9.26 14.37
CA GLY A 711 11.87 9.47 14.36
C GLY A 711 12.48 9.91 15.71
N THR A 712 13.79 9.72 15.86
CA THR A 712 14.57 10.02 17.07
C THR A 712 15.92 10.63 16.71
N THR A 713 16.60 11.31 17.63
CA THR A 713 17.93 11.92 17.38
C THR A 713 19.02 10.91 17.00
N LYS A 714 18.82 9.62 17.29
CA LYS A 714 19.74 8.53 16.91
C LYS A 714 19.34 7.85 15.59
N ASN A 715 18.04 7.63 15.41
CA ASN A 715 17.43 7.02 14.24
C ASN A 715 16.34 7.99 13.76
N SER A 716 16.70 8.94 12.90
CA SER A 716 15.75 9.88 12.28
C SER A 716 14.95 9.17 11.18
N THR A 717 13.83 9.76 10.77
CA THR A 717 13.25 9.50 9.46
C THR A 717 14.06 10.27 8.39
N LYS A 718 13.67 10.16 7.12
CA LYS A 718 14.18 11.02 6.03
C LYS A 718 14.07 12.51 6.37
N TYR A 719 13.02 12.89 7.10
CA TYR A 719 12.66 14.29 7.36
C TYR A 719 13.33 14.86 8.61
N GLY A 720 13.65 14.01 9.59
CA GLY A 720 14.35 14.36 10.82
C GLY A 720 13.90 13.51 12.02
N SER A 721 14.02 14.06 13.23
CA SER A 721 13.57 13.45 14.47
C SER A 721 12.32 14.12 15.04
N GLY A 722 11.61 13.43 15.93
CA GLY A 722 10.36 13.93 16.53
C GLY A 722 10.48 15.26 17.28
N GLU A 723 11.66 15.59 17.82
CA GLU A 723 11.90 16.89 18.46
C GLU A 723 12.07 18.01 17.40
N GLU A 724 12.69 17.71 16.27
CA GLU A 724 12.81 18.64 15.14
C GLU A 724 11.44 18.86 14.48
N LEU A 725 10.61 17.82 14.35
CA LEU A 725 9.21 17.89 13.91
C LEU A 725 8.39 18.86 14.79
N ALA A 726 8.40 18.64 16.12
CA ALA A 726 7.67 19.50 17.06
C ALA A 726 8.14 20.97 16.98
N ASN A 727 9.43 21.21 16.73
CA ASN A 727 9.96 22.56 16.53
C ASN A 727 9.61 23.16 15.17
N ALA A 728 9.49 22.35 14.10
CA ALA A 728 9.02 22.80 12.79
C ALA A 728 7.54 23.22 12.84
N ILE A 729 6.68 22.41 13.45
CA ILE A 729 5.26 22.73 13.69
C ILE A 729 5.14 24.04 14.46
N ALA A 730 5.83 24.18 15.60
CA ALA A 730 5.79 25.41 16.40
C ALA A 730 6.34 26.65 15.64
N ALA A 731 7.29 26.47 14.72
CA ALA A 731 7.78 27.56 13.86
C ALA A 731 6.74 27.98 12.80
N LEU A 732 6.01 27.03 12.21
CA LEU A 732 4.89 27.27 11.28
C LEU A 732 3.73 27.98 12.00
N HIS A 733 3.36 27.54 13.20
CA HIS A 733 2.36 28.22 14.04
C HIS A 733 2.75 29.66 14.37
N LYS A 734 4.03 29.90 14.70
CA LYS A 734 4.59 31.24 14.91
C LYS A 734 4.63 32.11 13.64
N ALA A 735 4.52 31.51 12.46
CA ALA A 735 4.31 32.22 11.20
C ALA A 735 2.83 32.40 10.82
N GLY A 736 1.90 31.86 11.62
CA GLY A 736 0.44 31.98 11.44
C GLY A 736 -0.22 30.79 10.75
N LEU A 737 0.55 29.80 10.28
CA LEU A 737 0.05 28.63 9.56
C LEU A 737 -0.65 27.64 10.50
N LYS A 738 -1.38 26.70 9.90
CA LYS A 738 -1.80 25.41 10.48
C LYS A 738 -0.98 24.28 9.86
N VAL A 739 -0.90 23.15 10.56
CA VAL A 739 -0.08 22.01 10.14
C VAL A 739 -0.86 20.71 10.24
N GLN A 740 -0.84 19.93 9.17
CA GLN A 740 -1.57 18.68 9.03
C GLN A 740 -0.61 17.51 8.86
N GLU A 741 -0.83 16.45 9.63
CA GLU A 741 -0.14 15.16 9.47
C GLU A 741 -0.86 14.30 8.41
N ASP A 742 -0.09 13.45 7.74
CA ASP A 742 -0.62 12.45 6.81
C ASP A 742 -1.06 11.17 7.56
N LEU A 743 -2.37 10.96 7.71
CA LEU A 743 -2.97 9.94 8.57
C LEU A 743 -3.18 8.61 7.83
N VAL A 744 -2.29 7.65 8.07
CA VAL A 744 -2.15 6.40 7.29
C VAL A 744 -2.89 5.22 7.94
N MET A 745 -4.23 5.25 7.89
CA MET A 745 -5.07 4.21 8.51
C MET A 745 -5.11 2.87 7.77
N ASN A 746 -4.90 2.85 6.45
CA ASN A 746 -5.17 1.69 5.61
C ASN A 746 -4.22 0.48 5.87
N GLN A 747 -2.91 0.71 5.90
CA GLN A 747 -1.90 -0.37 6.00
C GLN A 747 -0.84 -0.18 7.08
N MET A 748 -0.09 -1.25 7.32
CA MET A 748 1.28 -1.24 7.86
C MET A 748 2.19 -2.13 7.01
N ILE A 749 3.50 -1.85 6.96
CA ILE A 749 4.46 -2.59 6.12
C ILE A 749 5.74 -2.88 6.90
N GLY A 750 6.22 -4.14 6.86
CA GLY A 750 7.48 -4.54 7.51
C GLY A 750 7.34 -4.93 8.98
N LEU A 751 6.19 -5.49 9.37
CA LEU A 751 6.01 -6.18 10.64
C LEU A 751 6.99 -7.38 10.70
N SER A 752 7.63 -7.62 11.85
CA SER A 752 8.82 -8.48 11.92
C SER A 752 8.56 -9.92 12.40
N GLY A 753 7.43 -10.17 13.06
CA GLY A 753 7.04 -11.50 13.54
C GLY A 753 6.14 -12.22 12.54
N GLN A 754 6.45 -13.49 12.26
CA GLN A 754 5.57 -14.38 11.51
C GLN A 754 4.46 -14.94 12.42
N GLU A 755 3.26 -15.10 11.87
CA GLU A 755 2.10 -15.74 12.47
C GLU A 755 1.56 -16.77 11.47
N THR A 756 1.10 -17.91 11.95
CA THR A 756 0.44 -18.91 11.14
C THR A 756 -1.00 -18.48 10.91
N VAL A 757 -1.31 -18.04 9.70
CA VAL A 757 -2.63 -17.58 9.27
C VAL A 757 -3.23 -18.50 8.22
N THR A 758 -4.57 -18.60 8.20
CA THR A 758 -5.28 -19.27 7.09
C THR A 758 -5.67 -18.24 6.04
N VAL A 759 -5.29 -18.47 4.78
CA VAL A 759 -5.42 -17.48 3.70
C VAL A 759 -6.09 -18.00 2.43
N THR A 760 -6.65 -17.06 1.65
CA THR A 760 -7.20 -17.29 0.31
C THR A 760 -6.69 -16.25 -0.68
N ARG A 761 -6.34 -16.67 -1.90
CA ARG A 761 -5.82 -15.79 -2.96
C ARG A 761 -6.93 -14.91 -3.55
N ALA A 762 -6.84 -13.61 -3.38
CA ALA A 762 -7.91 -12.66 -3.69
C ALA A 762 -7.46 -11.47 -4.57
N ASN A 763 -8.43 -10.78 -5.17
CA ASN A 763 -8.21 -9.47 -5.80
C ASN A 763 -8.22 -8.33 -4.77
N GLU A 764 -8.06 -7.10 -5.25
CA GLU A 764 -8.16 -5.85 -4.48
C GLU A 764 -9.47 -5.71 -3.66
N TYR A 765 -10.56 -6.35 -4.08
CA TYR A 765 -11.86 -6.35 -3.38
C TYR A 765 -12.02 -7.49 -2.36
N GLY A 766 -10.97 -8.28 -2.10
CA GLY A 766 -11.04 -9.47 -1.24
C GLY A 766 -11.75 -10.69 -1.88
N VAL A 767 -12.17 -10.61 -3.14
CA VAL A 767 -12.86 -11.71 -3.85
C VAL A 767 -11.84 -12.74 -4.34
N GLN A 768 -12.07 -14.03 -4.06
CA GLN A 768 -11.17 -15.10 -4.51
C GLN A 768 -10.97 -15.06 -6.03
N MET A 769 -9.71 -15.00 -6.47
CA MET A 769 -9.35 -14.91 -7.89
C MET A 769 -8.49 -16.10 -8.36
N SER A 770 -8.29 -16.18 -9.67
CA SER A 770 -7.37 -17.14 -10.30
C SER A 770 -6.39 -16.43 -11.24
N VAL A 771 -5.13 -16.88 -11.25
CA VAL A 771 -4.10 -16.40 -12.18
C VAL A 771 -3.65 -17.58 -13.06
N ASP A 772 -3.67 -17.41 -14.38
CA ASP A 772 -3.40 -18.44 -15.40
C ASP A 772 -4.10 -19.79 -15.11
N GLY A 773 -5.35 -19.73 -14.63
CA GLY A 773 -6.20 -20.88 -14.31
C GLY A 773 -5.89 -21.59 -12.99
N LYS A 774 -5.07 -20.99 -12.11
CA LYS A 774 -4.72 -21.51 -10.78
C LYS A 774 -5.21 -20.58 -9.67
N THR A 775 -5.55 -21.15 -8.52
CA THR A 775 -5.92 -20.44 -7.29
C THR A 775 -5.61 -21.32 -6.07
N PHE A 776 -5.66 -20.75 -4.87
CA PHE A 776 -5.68 -21.47 -3.61
C PHE A 776 -6.61 -20.76 -2.62
N ALA A 777 -7.22 -21.56 -1.74
CA ALA A 777 -8.10 -21.10 -0.67
C ALA A 777 -7.86 -21.93 0.60
N ASN A 778 -8.11 -21.31 1.75
CA ASN A 778 -8.03 -21.94 3.07
C ASN A 778 -6.72 -22.71 3.31
N GLN A 779 -5.57 -22.11 2.96
CA GLN A 779 -4.25 -22.70 3.22
C GLN A 779 -3.56 -21.99 4.38
N ILE A 780 -2.86 -22.75 5.23
CA ILE A 780 -1.90 -22.21 6.19
C ILE A 780 -0.75 -21.51 5.46
N TYR A 781 -0.42 -20.31 5.91
CA TYR A 781 0.64 -19.44 5.40
C TYR A 781 1.32 -18.71 6.57
N PHE A 782 2.63 -18.50 6.48
CA PHE A 782 3.43 -17.90 7.55
C PHE A 782 3.65 -16.40 7.31
N ALA A 783 2.54 -15.65 7.28
CA ALA A 783 2.60 -14.22 7.01
C ALA A 783 3.35 -13.48 8.13
N TYR A 784 4.11 -12.47 7.75
CA TYR A 784 4.55 -11.43 8.66
C TYR A 784 3.35 -10.53 8.98
N THR A 785 2.92 -10.55 10.23
CA THR A 785 1.71 -9.84 10.74
C THR A 785 1.90 -9.28 12.15
N ILE A 786 2.93 -9.73 12.88
CA ILE A 786 3.16 -9.39 14.28
C ILE A 786 4.19 -8.26 14.38
N GLY A 787 3.81 -7.13 14.98
CA GLY A 787 4.68 -5.94 15.08
C GLY A 787 4.04 -4.70 15.70
N GLY A 788 4.52 -3.52 15.31
CA GLY A 788 4.12 -2.21 15.87
C GLY A 788 5.27 -1.39 16.47
N GLY A 789 6.44 -1.99 16.69
CA GLY A 789 7.58 -1.31 17.32
C GLY A 789 7.37 -0.97 18.81
N GLU A 790 8.27 -0.17 19.36
CA GLU A 790 8.18 0.26 20.77
C GLU A 790 7.21 1.44 20.95
N GLY A 791 6.90 2.20 19.89
CA GLY A 791 5.91 3.26 19.90
C GLY A 791 4.49 2.72 20.11
N GLN A 792 4.03 1.80 19.26
CA GLN A 792 2.73 1.11 19.44
C GLN A 792 2.61 0.47 20.83
N LYS A 793 3.67 -0.21 21.29
CA LYS A 793 3.75 -0.86 22.59
C LYS A 793 3.64 0.12 23.77
N LYS A 794 4.14 1.35 23.62
CA LYS A 794 4.10 2.41 24.64
C LYS A 794 2.81 3.23 24.61
N TYR A 795 2.26 3.49 23.43
CA TYR A 795 1.22 4.50 23.20
C TYR A 795 -0.12 3.96 22.68
N GLY A 796 -0.15 2.76 22.08
CA GLY A 796 -1.37 2.12 21.59
C GLY A 796 -2.41 1.94 22.70
N GLY A 797 -3.61 2.44 22.47
CA GLY A 797 -4.72 2.55 23.43
C GLY A 797 -4.42 3.27 24.75
N LYS A 798 -3.33 4.04 24.87
CA LYS A 798 -2.90 4.69 26.13
C LYS A 798 -3.89 5.78 26.60
N TYR A 799 -4.48 6.52 25.68
CA TYR A 799 -5.31 7.71 25.91
C TYR A 799 -6.81 7.42 25.91
N LEU A 800 -7.22 6.18 25.57
CA LEU A 800 -8.62 5.75 25.52
C LEU A 800 -9.42 6.04 26.80
N ALA A 801 -8.82 5.84 27.98
CA ALA A 801 -9.49 6.12 29.26
C ALA A 801 -9.68 7.63 29.52
N GLU A 802 -8.81 8.49 28.97
CA GLU A 802 -8.93 9.94 29.05
C GLU A 802 -9.97 10.46 28.04
N LEU A 803 -9.94 9.94 26.81
CA LEU A 803 -10.96 10.19 25.79
C LEU A 803 -12.35 9.77 26.29
N GLN A 804 -12.50 8.58 26.85
CA GLN A 804 -13.78 8.08 27.36
C GLN A 804 -14.31 8.89 28.57
N ALA A 805 -13.41 9.49 29.37
CA ALA A 805 -13.80 10.34 30.49
C ALA A 805 -14.25 11.75 30.07
N LYS A 806 -13.69 12.29 28.97
CA LYS A 806 -14.02 13.63 28.44
C LYS A 806 -15.14 13.61 27.40
N TYR A 807 -15.12 12.60 26.52
CA TYR A 807 -15.93 12.45 25.31
C TYR A 807 -16.54 11.03 25.26
N PRO A 808 -17.43 10.68 26.21
CA PRO A 808 -17.96 9.32 26.36
C PRO A 808 -18.84 8.87 25.18
N ASP A 809 -19.30 9.81 24.35
CA ASP A 809 -20.08 9.57 23.16
C ASP A 809 -19.27 8.98 22.00
N LEU A 810 -17.95 9.22 21.91
CA LEU A 810 -17.05 8.50 20.98
C LEU A 810 -17.14 6.97 21.14
N PHE A 811 -17.48 6.49 22.34
CA PHE A 811 -17.56 5.07 22.70
C PHE A 811 -19.01 4.61 22.95
N THR A 812 -20.00 5.39 22.51
CA THR A 812 -21.42 4.97 22.50
C THR A 812 -22.18 5.32 21.20
N THR A 813 -21.67 6.24 20.37
CA THR A 813 -22.07 6.40 18.96
C THR A 813 -21.87 5.08 18.23
N LYS A 814 -22.93 4.58 17.59
CA LYS A 814 -22.86 3.36 16.77
C LYS A 814 -22.36 3.68 15.37
N ALA A 815 -21.24 3.08 15.01
CA ALA A 815 -20.69 3.12 13.68
C ALA A 815 -21.62 2.40 12.68
N LEU A 816 -21.66 2.84 11.42
CA LEU A 816 -22.71 2.46 10.45
C LEU A 816 -22.42 1.13 9.75
N SER A 817 -21.15 0.77 9.58
CA SER A 817 -20.74 -0.51 9.00
C SER A 817 -20.98 -1.67 9.97
N THR A 818 -20.70 -1.45 11.25
CA THR A 818 -20.69 -2.49 12.29
C THR A 818 -21.99 -2.55 13.12
N GLY A 819 -22.70 -1.42 13.25
CA GLY A 819 -23.85 -1.28 14.15
C GLY A 819 -23.50 -1.24 15.65
N VAL A 820 -22.22 -1.17 16.02
CA VAL A 820 -21.72 -1.05 17.40
C VAL A 820 -20.81 0.18 17.53
N ALA A 821 -20.46 0.57 18.76
CA ALA A 821 -19.53 1.67 19.00
C ALA A 821 -18.08 1.16 19.03
N PRO A 822 -17.07 2.02 18.81
CA PRO A 822 -15.67 1.72 19.10
C PRO A 822 -15.48 1.14 20.51
N ASP A 823 -14.58 0.16 20.66
CA ASP A 823 -14.36 -0.59 21.89
C ASP A 823 -13.03 -0.17 22.57
N PRO A 824 -13.07 0.69 23.60
CA PRO A 824 -11.87 1.15 24.29
C PRO A 824 -11.35 0.13 25.33
N THR A 825 -12.01 -1.01 25.53
CA THR A 825 -11.67 -1.96 26.60
C THR A 825 -10.40 -2.78 26.31
N THR A 826 -10.01 -2.87 25.04
CA THR A 826 -8.80 -3.57 24.59
C THR A 826 -7.81 -2.58 23.98
N ARG A 827 -6.54 -2.63 24.40
CA ARG A 827 -5.46 -1.80 23.83
C ARG A 827 -4.65 -2.57 22.80
N ILE A 828 -4.42 -2.00 21.62
CA ILE A 828 -3.51 -2.60 20.61
C ILE A 828 -2.07 -2.19 20.93
N THR A 829 -1.43 -2.87 21.90
CA THR A 829 0.00 -2.67 22.17
C THR A 829 0.91 -3.45 21.22
N GLN A 830 0.34 -4.31 20.38
CA GLN A 830 1.02 -5.07 19.34
C GLN A 830 0.00 -5.48 18.27
N TRP A 831 0.34 -5.30 17.00
CA TRP A 831 -0.49 -5.76 15.88
C TRP A 831 -0.32 -7.27 15.68
N SER A 832 -1.38 -7.94 15.22
CA SER A 832 -1.39 -9.34 14.76
C SER A 832 -2.54 -9.52 13.76
N ALA A 833 -2.58 -10.66 13.07
CA ALA A 833 -3.52 -11.04 12.02
C ALA A 833 -5.00 -10.79 12.36
N LYS A 834 -5.42 -10.92 13.63
CA LYS A 834 -6.82 -10.69 14.07
C LYS A 834 -7.31 -9.24 13.91
N TYR A 835 -6.39 -8.29 13.71
CA TYR A 835 -6.68 -6.87 13.43
C TYR A 835 -6.42 -6.49 11.96
N GLN A 836 -6.29 -7.48 11.08
CA GLN A 836 -5.94 -7.30 9.66
C GLN A 836 -6.96 -8.01 8.76
N ASN A 837 -7.34 -7.37 7.65
CA ASN A 837 -8.15 -7.97 6.59
C ASN A 837 -7.34 -8.97 5.75
N GLY A 838 -6.09 -8.61 5.44
CA GLY A 838 -5.31 -9.25 4.40
C GLY A 838 -3.84 -8.85 4.39
N THR A 839 -3.13 -9.35 3.40
CA THR A 839 -1.80 -8.87 3.04
C THR A 839 -1.57 -8.98 1.53
N SER A 840 -0.85 -8.02 0.95
CA SER A 840 -0.23 -8.21 -0.36
C SER A 840 0.75 -9.40 -0.34
N LEU A 841 0.98 -10.06 -1.48
CA LEU A 841 1.84 -11.26 -1.56
C LEU A 841 3.25 -11.00 -1.00
N GLN A 842 3.65 -11.71 0.06
CA GLN A 842 4.89 -11.45 0.81
C GLN A 842 6.13 -12.18 0.26
N ASN A 843 6.00 -12.88 -0.87
CA ASN A 843 7.07 -13.51 -1.65
C ASN A 843 7.80 -14.69 -0.95
N ILE A 844 7.15 -15.33 0.03
CA ILE A 844 7.68 -16.47 0.78
C ILE A 844 7.26 -17.84 0.22
N GLY A 845 6.05 -17.95 -0.34
CA GLY A 845 5.51 -19.18 -0.94
C GLY A 845 4.46 -19.91 -0.08
N ILE A 846 3.37 -20.34 -0.73
CA ILE A 846 2.20 -20.93 -0.06
C ILE A 846 2.41 -22.39 0.42
N GLY A 847 3.43 -23.07 -0.09
CA GLY A 847 3.74 -24.47 0.25
C GLY A 847 4.83 -24.65 1.31
N LEU A 848 5.23 -23.59 2.02
CA LEU A 848 6.22 -23.67 3.10
C LEU A 848 5.76 -24.53 4.29
N ALA A 849 4.46 -24.55 4.59
CA ALA A 849 3.90 -25.30 5.71
C ALA A 849 4.01 -26.82 5.49
N VAL A 850 4.65 -27.52 6.43
CA VAL A 850 4.96 -28.95 6.31
C VAL A 850 3.67 -29.76 6.42
N LYS A 851 3.34 -30.51 5.36
CA LYS A 851 2.30 -31.54 5.35
C LYS A 851 2.90 -32.94 5.32
N LEU A 852 2.24 -33.86 6.02
CA LEU A 852 2.54 -35.28 6.09
C LEU A 852 1.92 -36.03 4.88
N PRO A 853 2.35 -37.27 4.57
CA PRO A 853 1.88 -38.01 3.39
C PRO A 853 0.37 -38.31 3.35
N ASN A 854 -0.33 -38.20 4.49
CA ASN A 854 -1.78 -38.34 4.60
C ASN A 854 -2.55 -37.00 4.41
N GLY A 855 -1.85 -35.87 4.36
CA GLY A 855 -2.41 -34.52 4.21
C GLY A 855 -2.42 -33.68 5.49
N ASP A 856 -2.16 -34.27 6.66
CA ASP A 856 -2.11 -33.55 7.94
C ASP A 856 -0.98 -32.51 7.95
N TYR A 857 -1.24 -31.33 8.50
CA TYR A 857 -0.17 -30.40 8.85
C TYR A 857 0.67 -30.94 10.00
N ALA A 858 1.99 -30.87 9.87
CA ALA A 858 2.91 -31.19 10.95
C ALA A 858 2.84 -30.11 12.04
N TYR A 859 2.67 -30.55 13.28
CA TYR A 859 2.36 -29.70 14.43
C TYR A 859 3.19 -30.11 15.66
N LEU A 860 3.44 -29.14 16.53
CA LEU A 860 4.20 -29.27 17.76
C LEU A 860 3.36 -28.78 18.95
N ASP A 861 2.91 -29.74 19.76
CA ASP A 861 2.11 -29.56 20.98
C ASP A 861 3.00 -29.03 22.10
N GLY A 862 2.74 -27.82 22.60
CA GLY A 862 3.52 -27.22 23.68
C GLY A 862 3.33 -25.71 23.87
N GLY A 863 3.43 -25.26 25.13
CA GLY A 863 3.15 -23.87 25.50
C GLY A 863 1.67 -23.54 25.26
N ASN A 864 1.40 -22.55 24.40
CA ASN A 864 0.04 -22.18 24.00
C ASN A 864 -0.46 -22.97 22.77
N ASN A 865 0.37 -23.82 22.17
CA ASN A 865 0.07 -24.57 20.95
C ASN A 865 -0.54 -25.93 21.34
N ASP A 866 -1.85 -25.97 21.63
CA ASP A 866 -2.55 -27.13 22.21
C ASP A 866 -3.48 -27.87 21.22
N LYS A 867 -3.70 -27.32 20.01
CA LYS A 867 -4.84 -27.67 19.14
C LYS A 867 -4.74 -29.07 18.51
N PHE A 868 -3.53 -29.55 18.26
CA PHE A 868 -3.25 -30.89 17.78
C PHE A 868 -2.16 -31.53 18.63
N LYS A 869 -2.10 -32.86 18.70
CA LYS A 869 -0.95 -33.55 19.33
C LYS A 869 0.28 -33.41 18.42
N THR A 870 1.49 -33.52 18.99
CA THR A 870 2.73 -33.45 18.21
C THR A 870 2.76 -34.51 17.13
N THR A 871 2.76 -34.08 15.87
CA THR A 871 2.82 -34.93 14.68
C THR A 871 3.88 -34.37 13.75
N LEU A 872 5.00 -35.09 13.61
CA LEU A 872 6.19 -34.65 12.88
C LEU A 872 6.51 -35.61 11.73
N PRO A 873 7.29 -35.18 10.71
CA PRO A 873 7.81 -36.07 9.68
C PRO A 873 8.51 -37.30 10.27
N GLU A 874 8.33 -38.47 9.66
CA GLU A 874 8.71 -39.76 10.27
C GLU A 874 10.19 -39.84 10.69
N GLN A 875 11.09 -39.26 9.89
CA GLN A 875 12.54 -39.23 10.18
C GLN A 875 12.91 -38.33 11.38
N MET A 876 12.01 -37.45 11.81
CA MET A 876 12.21 -36.50 12.91
C MET A 876 11.45 -36.91 14.18
N GLY A 877 10.25 -37.50 14.04
CA GLY A 877 9.38 -37.84 15.17
C GLY A 877 9.10 -39.32 15.44
N SER A 878 9.27 -40.21 14.45
CA SER A 878 8.77 -41.59 14.57
C SER A 878 9.84 -42.58 15.02
N ILE A 879 9.75 -43.03 16.27
CA ILE A 879 10.52 -44.19 16.75
C ILE A 879 10.22 -45.43 15.90
N ASP A 880 8.94 -45.67 15.56
CA ASP A 880 8.55 -46.85 14.80
C ASP A 880 9.08 -46.86 13.36
N TYR A 881 9.33 -45.69 12.74
CA TYR A 881 10.04 -45.60 11.46
C TYR A 881 11.43 -46.28 11.55
N TYR A 882 12.17 -46.01 12.62
CA TYR A 882 13.49 -46.62 12.84
C TYR A 882 13.41 -48.10 13.24
N VAL A 883 12.36 -48.52 13.96
CA VAL A 883 12.08 -49.95 14.21
C VAL A 883 11.84 -50.70 12.89
N GLN A 884 11.02 -50.16 11.99
CA GLN A 884 10.75 -50.78 10.69
C GLN A 884 11.97 -50.72 9.75
N ALA A 885 12.78 -49.66 9.82
CA ALA A 885 14.01 -49.53 9.05
C ALA A 885 15.06 -50.58 9.46
N ASP A 886 15.29 -50.79 10.77
CA ASP A 886 16.20 -51.84 11.26
C ASP A 886 15.73 -53.24 10.86
N LYS A 887 14.42 -53.51 11.01
CA LYS A 887 13.78 -54.76 10.57
C LYS A 887 13.96 -55.00 9.07
N ALA A 888 13.70 -53.99 8.24
CA ALA A 888 13.89 -54.07 6.79
C ALA A 888 15.37 -54.26 6.40
N ALA A 889 16.31 -53.67 7.15
CA ALA A 889 17.75 -53.89 6.98
C ALA A 889 18.15 -55.31 7.39
N ALA A 890 17.61 -55.85 8.48
CA ALA A 890 17.80 -57.23 8.91
C ALA A 890 17.24 -58.24 7.89
N ASP A 891 16.05 -58.00 7.35
CA ASP A 891 15.44 -58.81 6.27
C ASP A 891 16.27 -58.72 4.97
N LYS A 892 16.73 -57.51 4.57
CA LYS A 892 17.64 -57.30 3.42
C LYS A 892 18.97 -58.05 3.62
N ALA A 893 19.51 -58.05 4.84
CA ALA A 893 20.73 -58.79 5.19
C ALA A 893 20.53 -60.31 5.20
N ALA A 894 19.42 -60.80 5.78
CA ALA A 894 19.05 -62.20 5.78
C ALA A 894 18.82 -62.72 4.35
N ALA A 895 18.09 -61.96 3.51
CA ALA A 895 17.88 -62.26 2.11
C ALA A 895 19.20 -62.26 1.31
N LYS A 896 20.11 -61.30 1.56
CA LYS A 896 21.44 -61.26 0.92
C LYS A 896 22.33 -62.43 1.37
N LYS A 897 22.27 -62.84 2.64
CA LYS A 897 22.98 -64.01 3.20
C LYS A 897 22.39 -65.33 2.68
N ALA A 898 21.08 -65.41 2.49
CA ALA A 898 20.39 -66.53 1.85
C ALA A 898 20.70 -66.62 0.34
N ALA A 899 20.71 -65.49 -0.37
CA ALA A 899 21.12 -65.40 -1.77
C ALA A 899 22.59 -65.79 -1.97
N ALA A 900 23.48 -65.36 -1.06
CA ALA A 900 24.88 -65.78 -1.04
C ALA A 900 25.02 -67.30 -0.81
N LYS A 901 24.28 -67.88 0.16
CA LYS A 901 24.21 -69.34 0.33
C LYS A 901 23.68 -70.05 -0.92
N LYS A 902 22.65 -69.50 -1.59
CA LYS A 902 22.04 -70.08 -2.82
C LYS A 902 22.98 -69.97 -4.03
N ALA A 903 23.78 -68.91 -4.13
CA ALA A 903 24.83 -68.73 -5.12
C ALA A 903 26.04 -69.67 -4.85
N ALA A 904 26.46 -69.81 -3.59
CA ALA A 904 27.49 -70.76 -3.19
C ALA A 904 27.05 -72.21 -3.48
N ALA A 905 25.79 -72.57 -3.19
CA ALA A 905 25.21 -73.87 -3.54
C ALA A 905 25.20 -74.12 -5.06
N LYS A 906 24.84 -73.13 -5.88
CA LYS A 906 25.00 -73.23 -7.36
C LYS A 906 26.46 -73.43 -7.77
N LYS A 907 27.41 -72.74 -7.14
CA LYS A 907 28.86 -72.87 -7.41
C LYS A 907 29.40 -74.24 -6.99
N ALA A 908 28.86 -74.84 -5.93
CA ALA A 908 29.15 -76.21 -5.50
C ALA A 908 28.56 -77.26 -6.45
N ALA A 909 27.31 -77.08 -6.89
CA ALA A 909 26.66 -77.97 -7.87
C ALA A 909 27.44 -78.00 -9.21
N ALA A 910 27.87 -76.83 -9.71
CA ALA A 910 28.71 -76.72 -10.90
C ALA A 910 30.06 -77.48 -10.77
N LYS A 911 30.62 -77.57 -9.56
CA LYS A 911 31.85 -78.33 -9.30
C LYS A 911 31.66 -79.86 -9.28
N LYS A 912 30.43 -80.39 -9.20
CA LYS A 912 30.17 -81.84 -9.16
C LYS A 912 29.88 -82.46 -10.54
N ALA A 913 29.83 -81.65 -11.61
CA ALA A 913 29.52 -82.10 -12.98
C ALA A 913 30.74 -82.12 -13.94
N ALA A 914 31.93 -81.70 -13.49
CA ALA A 914 33.10 -81.45 -14.35
C ALA A 914 34.31 -82.36 -14.05
N ALA A 915 34.08 -83.58 -13.57
CA ALA A 915 35.12 -84.51 -13.14
C ALA A 915 35.27 -85.75 -14.06
N LYS A 916 35.05 -85.63 -15.39
CA LYS A 916 35.28 -86.74 -16.32
C LYS A 916 35.55 -86.36 -17.80
N LYS A 917 36.63 -85.62 -18.06
CA LYS A 917 37.55 -85.86 -19.21
C LYS A 917 38.75 -84.89 -19.15
N ALA A 918 39.94 -85.41 -19.44
CA ALA A 918 41.18 -84.65 -19.60
C ALA A 918 41.71 -84.80 -21.04
N ALA A 919 42.79 -84.08 -21.34
CA ALA A 919 43.41 -83.89 -22.67
C ALA A 919 42.59 -82.99 -23.63
N ALA A 920 43.19 -82.14 -24.47
CA ALA A 920 44.61 -82.01 -24.81
C ALA A 920 45.12 -80.56 -25.07
N LYS A 921 46.42 -80.39 -24.80
CA LYS A 921 47.45 -79.47 -25.38
C LYS A 921 47.26 -77.93 -25.42
N LYS A 922 48.32 -77.26 -24.94
CA LYS A 922 48.70 -75.84 -25.13
C LYS A 922 48.99 -75.48 -26.60
N ALA A 923 48.68 -74.24 -26.98
CA ALA A 923 49.52 -73.27 -27.72
C ALA A 923 48.74 -71.93 -27.81
N ALA A 924 49.28 -70.76 -28.13
CA ALA A 924 50.57 -70.07 -27.84
C ALA A 924 50.32 -68.57 -28.19
N ALA A 925 51.17 -67.62 -27.76
CA ALA A 925 50.86 -66.18 -27.86
C ALA A 925 51.67 -65.45 -28.96
N LYS A 926 51.11 -64.35 -29.53
CA LYS A 926 51.79 -63.03 -29.59
C LYS A 926 50.96 -61.83 -30.12
N LYS A 927 51.51 -60.66 -29.82
CA LYS A 927 51.12 -59.23 -29.98
C LYS A 927 50.99 -58.69 -31.42
N ALA A 928 50.36 -57.51 -31.51
CA ALA A 928 50.54 -56.43 -32.51
C ALA A 928 49.99 -56.68 -33.94
N ALA A 929 49.77 -55.67 -34.80
CA ALA A 929 50.00 -54.20 -34.73
C ALA A 929 48.80 -53.39 -35.33
N ALA A 930 48.93 -52.07 -35.53
CA ALA A 930 47.81 -51.18 -35.92
C ALA A 930 48.12 -50.26 -37.12
N LYS A 931 47.10 -49.91 -37.93
CA LYS A 931 46.94 -48.59 -38.60
C LYS A 931 45.58 -48.39 -39.32
N LYS A 932 45.34 -47.12 -39.67
CA LYS A 932 44.36 -46.44 -40.56
C LYS A 932 43.72 -47.25 -41.73
N ALA A 933 42.60 -46.85 -42.35
CA ALA A 933 41.49 -45.92 -42.00
C ALA A 933 40.37 -45.91 -43.09
N ALA A 934 39.18 -45.41 -42.72
CA ALA A 934 38.15 -44.74 -43.56
C ALA A 934 37.44 -45.47 -44.74
N ALA A 935 36.08 -45.52 -44.69
CA ALA A 935 35.13 -44.91 -45.66
C ALA A 935 33.85 -45.73 -46.01
N LYS A 936 32.69 -45.10 -45.77
CA LYS A 936 31.37 -45.17 -46.48
C LYS A 936 30.73 -46.52 -46.91
N LYS A 937 29.74 -46.95 -46.10
CA LYS A 937 28.28 -46.98 -46.43
C LYS A 937 27.74 -47.92 -47.55
N ALA A 938 27.01 -48.98 -47.18
CA ALA A 938 25.66 -49.31 -47.70
C ALA A 938 24.91 -50.50 -47.00
N ALA A 939 23.57 -50.40 -46.98
CA ALA A 939 22.54 -51.47 -47.08
C ALA A 939 22.33 -52.63 -46.05
N ALA A 940 21.08 -52.68 -45.53
CA ALA A 940 20.15 -53.83 -45.49
C ALA A 940 20.22 -55.01 -44.46
N LYS A 941 19.32 -54.93 -43.47
CA LYS A 941 18.29 -55.94 -43.06
C LYS A 941 18.65 -57.40 -42.63
N LYS A 942 18.25 -57.67 -41.38
CA LYS A 942 17.26 -58.72 -40.95
C LYS A 942 17.72 -60.15 -40.63
N ALA A 943 17.79 -60.46 -39.33
CA ALA A 943 17.38 -61.73 -38.71
C ALA A 943 17.05 -61.51 -37.21
N ALA A 944 16.47 -62.44 -36.45
CA ALA A 944 15.17 -63.12 -36.56
C ALA A 944 14.96 -63.98 -35.29
N ALA A 945 13.77 -63.98 -34.68
CA ALA A 945 13.45 -64.87 -33.56
C ALA A 945 12.00 -65.40 -33.59
N LYS A 946 11.84 -66.68 -33.25
CA LYS A 946 10.58 -67.47 -33.09
C LYS A 946 10.48 -67.93 -31.62
N LYS A 947 9.39 -68.50 -31.06
CA LYS A 947 7.92 -68.49 -31.28
C LYS A 947 7.28 -69.51 -30.31
N ALA A 948 6.35 -69.12 -29.43
CA ALA A 948 5.38 -69.97 -28.68
C ALA A 948 4.37 -69.04 -27.97
N ALA A 949 3.02 -69.13 -28.07
CA ALA A 949 2.04 -70.19 -27.79
C ALA A 949 1.50 -70.14 -26.33
N ALA A 950 0.18 -70.26 -26.00
CA ALA A 950 -1.06 -70.28 -26.82
C ALA A 950 -2.36 -70.10 -25.96
N LYS A 951 -3.53 -70.01 -26.65
CA LYS A 951 -4.94 -70.31 -26.24
C LYS A 951 -5.66 -69.55 -25.09
N LYS A 952 -6.70 -68.78 -25.49
CA LYS A 952 -8.14 -68.97 -25.12
C LYS A 952 -8.98 -68.33 -26.27
N ALA A 953 -9.96 -69.00 -26.88
CA ALA A 953 -11.30 -69.44 -26.42
C ALA A 953 -12.37 -68.33 -26.54
N ALA A 954 -13.62 -68.68 -26.90
CA ALA A 954 -14.59 -67.74 -27.48
C ALA A 954 -16.06 -67.94 -27.08
N ALA A 955 -16.84 -66.87 -27.13
CA ALA A 955 -18.31 -66.83 -27.32
C ALA A 955 -18.60 -65.54 -28.13
N LYS A 956 -19.24 -65.54 -29.31
CA LYS A 956 -20.62 -65.91 -29.75
C LYS A 956 -21.72 -64.90 -29.36
N LYS A 957 -22.79 -64.89 -30.16
CA LYS A 957 -23.71 -63.77 -30.48
C LYS A 957 -25.16 -64.28 -30.47
N ALA A 958 -26.15 -63.36 -30.47
CA ALA A 958 -27.62 -63.52 -30.64
C ALA A 958 -28.47 -63.33 -29.35
N ALA A 959 -29.74 -62.90 -29.38
CA ALA A 959 -30.50 -62.10 -30.39
C ALA A 959 -31.89 -61.63 -29.87
N ALA A 960 -32.46 -60.61 -30.53
CA ALA A 960 -33.90 -60.25 -30.59
C ALA A 960 -34.54 -59.67 -29.29
N LYS A 961 -35.76 -59.08 -29.26
CA LYS A 961 -36.87 -59.00 -30.27
C LYS A 961 -37.79 -57.77 -29.99
N LYS A 962 -38.34 -57.12 -31.06
CA LYS A 962 -39.54 -56.21 -31.17
C LYS A 962 -39.90 -55.20 -30.04
N ALA A 963 -40.07 -53.88 -30.26
CA ALA A 963 -41.05 -53.10 -31.09
C ALA A 963 -42.45 -52.95 -30.41
N ALA A 964 -43.24 -51.85 -30.50
CA ALA A 964 -43.23 -50.57 -31.27
C ALA A 964 -43.92 -49.42 -30.44
N ALA A 965 -44.28 -48.19 -30.87
CA ALA A 965 -44.47 -47.56 -32.20
C ALA A 965 -44.47 -45.99 -32.16
N LYS A 966 -44.51 -45.35 -33.37
CA LYS A 966 -44.68 -43.89 -33.70
C LYS A 966 -43.52 -42.95 -33.27
N LYS A 967 -42.74 -42.22 -34.09
CA LYS A 967 -42.81 -41.63 -35.48
C LYS A 967 -43.60 -40.31 -35.52
N ALA A 968 -43.16 -39.18 -36.13
CA ALA A 968 -42.09 -38.86 -37.10
C ALA A 968 -41.12 -37.73 -36.58
N ALA A 969 -39.94 -37.35 -37.09
CA ALA A 969 -39.27 -37.36 -38.44
C ALA A 969 -39.77 -36.26 -39.42
N ALA A 970 -38.96 -35.58 -40.26
CA ALA A 970 -37.49 -35.57 -40.54
C ALA A 970 -37.04 -34.11 -40.87
N LYS A 971 -35.76 -33.71 -41.08
CA LYS A 971 -34.77 -33.97 -42.16
C LYS A 971 -33.43 -33.28 -41.76
N LYS A 972 -32.23 -33.44 -42.36
CA LYS A 972 -31.49 -34.55 -43.02
C LYS A 972 -30.00 -34.10 -43.21
N ALA A 973 -29.03 -34.98 -42.98
CA ALA A 973 -27.57 -34.87 -43.27
C ALA A 973 -27.22 -34.92 -44.80
N ALA A 974 -25.99 -34.73 -45.31
CA ALA A 974 -24.71 -34.06 -44.94
C ALA A 974 -23.68 -34.29 -46.09
N ALA A 975 -22.44 -33.74 -46.03
CA ALA A 975 -21.31 -34.22 -46.85
C ALA A 975 -19.90 -33.96 -46.24
N LYS A 976 -18.97 -34.90 -46.47
CA LYS A 976 -17.48 -34.71 -46.45
C LYS A 976 -17.02 -34.72 -47.93
N LYS A 977 -15.76 -34.53 -48.38
CA LYS A 977 -14.45 -35.04 -47.91
C LYS A 977 -13.34 -34.63 -48.90
N ALA A 978 -12.15 -34.19 -48.45
CA ALA A 978 -10.90 -34.17 -49.25
C ALA A 978 -9.66 -33.97 -48.34
N ALA A 979 -8.44 -34.23 -48.84
CA ALA A 979 -7.17 -34.03 -48.10
C ALA A 979 -5.93 -33.90 -49.02
N ALA A 980 -4.89 -33.19 -48.56
CA ALA A 980 -3.56 -33.10 -49.18
C ALA A 980 -2.44 -32.90 -48.10
N LYS A 981 -1.15 -32.90 -48.50
CA LYS A 981 0.04 -32.96 -47.60
C LYS A 981 1.14 -31.94 -47.95
N LYS A 982 2.11 -31.80 -47.03
CA LYS A 982 3.43 -31.08 -47.04
C LYS A 982 3.35 -29.61 -46.54
N ALA A 983 4.22 -29.07 -45.67
CA ALA A 983 5.68 -29.19 -45.41
C ALA A 983 6.54 -28.27 -46.32
N ALA A 984 7.57 -27.53 -45.86
CA ALA A 984 8.11 -27.28 -44.51
C ALA A 984 9.16 -26.12 -44.48
N ALA A 985 9.69 -25.80 -43.28
CA ALA A 985 11.06 -25.31 -42.98
C ALA A 985 11.48 -23.80 -43.04
N LYS A 986 11.88 -23.31 -41.86
CA LYS A 986 12.96 -22.35 -41.48
C LYS A 986 13.72 -21.52 -42.56
N LYS A 987 13.70 -20.18 -42.40
CA LYS A 987 14.81 -19.19 -42.18
C LYS A 987 14.22 -17.76 -42.34
N ALA A 988 14.58 -16.67 -41.66
CA ALA A 988 15.78 -16.19 -40.94
C ALA A 988 16.89 -15.57 -41.81
N ALA A 989 16.91 -14.22 -41.96
CA ALA A 989 18.07 -13.33 -41.68
C ALA A 989 17.93 -11.86 -42.16
N ALA A 990 18.64 -10.96 -41.47
CA ALA A 990 19.34 -9.74 -41.94
C ALA A 990 18.62 -8.39 -42.24
N LYS A 991 19.11 -7.37 -41.52
CA LYS A 991 18.90 -5.91 -41.54
C LYS A 991 19.17 -5.18 -42.88
N LYS A 992 18.45 -4.08 -43.12
CA LYS A 992 18.87 -2.70 -43.52
C LYS A 992 17.65 -1.77 -43.27
N ALA A 993 17.70 -0.55 -42.72
CA ALA A 993 18.44 0.68 -43.02
C ALA A 993 18.07 1.31 -44.38
N ALA A 994 17.83 2.63 -44.56
CA ALA A 994 17.58 3.75 -43.63
C ALA A 994 17.10 5.00 -44.42
N ALA A 995 16.73 6.08 -43.70
CA ALA A 995 16.73 7.50 -44.12
C ALA A 995 15.59 8.10 -44.99
N LYS A 996 15.28 9.37 -44.62
CA LYS A 996 14.22 10.31 -45.01
C LYS A 996 14.28 10.84 -46.47
N LYS A 997 13.10 11.20 -47.01
CA LYS A 997 12.78 12.43 -47.79
C LYS A 997 11.23 12.57 -47.89
N ALA A 998 10.56 13.71 -48.12
CA ALA A 998 10.66 15.13 -47.69
C ALA A 998 9.98 16.03 -48.77
N ALA A 999 8.75 16.52 -48.47
CA ALA A 999 8.04 17.64 -49.13
C ALA A 999 7.68 17.50 -50.65
N ALA A 1000 6.81 18.31 -51.29
CA ALA A 1000 6.06 19.52 -50.85
C ALA A 1000 4.75 19.78 -51.66
N LYS A 1001 3.84 20.58 -51.07
CA LYS A 1001 2.87 21.56 -51.67
C LYS A 1001 2.02 21.23 -52.92
N LYS A 1002 0.70 21.45 -52.80
CA LYS A 1002 -0.07 22.40 -53.64
C LYS A 1002 -1.27 22.99 -52.85
N ALA A 1003 -1.79 24.16 -53.21
CA ALA A 1003 -2.83 24.87 -52.41
C ALA A 1003 -3.71 25.88 -53.22
N ALA A 1004 -4.99 25.99 -52.82
CA ALA A 1004 -5.97 27.08 -53.02
C ALA A 1004 -7.19 26.76 -52.12
N ALA A 1005 -7.79 27.61 -51.26
CA ALA A 1005 -8.37 28.97 -51.40
C ALA A 1005 -9.75 28.98 -52.13
N LYS A 1006 -10.81 29.71 -51.72
CA LYS A 1006 -11.10 30.60 -50.55
C LYS A 1006 -12.62 30.97 -50.53
N LYS A 1007 -13.25 31.21 -49.35
CA LYS A 1007 -14.59 31.86 -49.06
C LYS A 1007 -15.85 31.35 -49.83
N ALA A 1008 -17.08 31.19 -49.30
CA ALA A 1008 -17.88 31.73 -48.17
C ALA A 1008 -18.75 33.00 -48.46
N ALA A 1009 -20.10 32.84 -48.44
CA ALA A 1009 -21.12 33.89 -48.24
C ALA A 1009 -22.52 33.26 -47.90
N ALA A 1010 -23.45 34.03 -47.30
CA ALA A 1010 -24.63 33.52 -46.56
C ALA A 1010 -26.03 34.01 -47.05
N LYS A 1011 -27.08 33.62 -46.29
CA LYS A 1011 -28.50 34.10 -46.24
C LYS A 1011 -29.54 33.53 -47.25
N LYS A 1012 -30.65 32.97 -46.71
CA LYS A 1012 -32.02 33.51 -46.92
C LYS A 1012 -33.06 33.04 -45.87
N VAL A 1013 -34.31 33.48 -46.03
CA VAL A 1013 -35.33 33.71 -44.98
C VAL A 1013 -36.67 33.00 -45.26
N ALA A 1014 -37.24 32.38 -44.21
CA ALA A 1014 -38.67 32.09 -43.89
C ALA A 1014 -39.65 31.36 -44.85
N ALA A 1015 -40.65 30.72 -44.21
CA ALA A 1015 -41.93 30.17 -44.73
C ALA A 1015 -41.83 28.93 -45.68
N LYS A 1016 -42.80 28.00 -45.74
CA LYS A 1016 -44.17 27.91 -45.16
C LYS A 1016 -44.55 26.43 -44.87
N LYS A 1017 -45.40 26.25 -43.83
CA LYS A 1017 -46.43 25.19 -43.61
C LYS A 1017 -47.00 24.55 -44.90
N ALA A 1018 -47.53 23.31 -44.91
CA ALA A 1018 -48.64 22.75 -44.09
C ALA A 1018 -48.82 21.22 -44.33
N ALA A 1019 -49.66 20.43 -43.63
CA ALA A 1019 -50.18 20.43 -42.24
C ALA A 1019 -51.06 19.18 -41.96
N ALA A 1020 -51.28 18.84 -40.68
CA ALA A 1020 -52.45 18.11 -40.17
C ALA A 1020 -52.89 18.74 -38.82
N LYS A 1021 -54.16 18.59 -38.39
CA LYS A 1021 -54.78 19.38 -37.29
C LYS A 1021 -55.57 18.57 -36.25
N LYS A 1022 -55.38 18.89 -34.96
CA LYS A 1022 -56.37 19.26 -33.91
C LYS A 1022 -55.57 19.46 -32.60
N ALA A 1023 -55.58 20.56 -31.82
CA ALA A 1023 -56.49 21.67 -31.52
C ALA A 1023 -57.56 21.37 -30.44
N ALA A 1024 -57.88 22.24 -29.45
CA ALA A 1024 -57.10 23.15 -28.57
C ALA A 1024 -58.07 24.03 -27.72
N ALA A 1025 -57.72 24.40 -26.46
CA ALA A 1025 -58.41 25.45 -25.69
C ALA A 1025 -57.55 26.08 -24.56
N LYS A 1026 -57.83 27.35 -24.20
CA LYS A 1026 -57.27 28.13 -23.06
C LYS A 1026 -58.29 29.19 -22.61
N LYS A 1027 -58.43 29.47 -21.29
CA LYS A 1027 -58.21 30.81 -20.66
C LYS A 1027 -58.78 31.01 -19.22
N ALA A 1028 -57.90 31.50 -18.34
CA ALA A 1028 -58.01 32.68 -17.44
C ALA A 1028 -59.28 33.02 -16.59
N ALA A 1029 -59.10 32.92 -15.26
CA ALA A 1029 -59.14 33.98 -14.22
C ALA A 1029 -60.38 34.88 -13.93
N ALA A 1030 -60.76 34.95 -12.63
CA ALA A 1030 -61.42 36.10 -11.96
C ALA A 1030 -61.20 36.05 -10.40
N LYS A 1031 -61.64 37.07 -9.64
CA LYS A 1031 -61.35 37.30 -8.19
C LYS A 1031 -62.60 37.36 -7.28
N LYS A 1032 -62.33 37.36 -5.95
CA LYS A 1032 -63.03 38.01 -4.80
C LYS A 1032 -63.82 37.10 -3.82
N ALA A 1033 -64.27 37.66 -2.68
CA ALA A 1033 -64.26 37.00 -1.36
C ALA A 1033 -65.43 37.38 -0.39
N ALA A 1034 -65.33 36.92 0.87
CA ALA A 1034 -66.29 36.98 2.02
C ALA A 1034 -67.31 35.81 2.08
N ALA A 1035 -67.89 35.41 3.23
CA ALA A 1035 -67.92 35.97 4.60
C ALA A 1035 -67.85 34.89 5.74
N LYS A 1036 -68.22 35.23 6.99
CA LYS A 1036 -68.03 34.43 8.23
C LYS A 1036 -69.30 33.69 8.73
N LYS A 1037 -69.07 32.69 9.61
CA LYS A 1037 -69.69 32.46 10.96
C LYS A 1037 -70.73 31.31 11.20
N ALA A 1038 -70.51 30.59 12.32
CA ALA A 1038 -71.47 30.09 13.34
C ALA A 1038 -72.37 28.82 13.16
N ALA A 1039 -71.80 27.66 13.50
CA ALA A 1039 -72.23 26.61 14.47
C ALA A 1039 -73.67 26.48 15.06
N ALA A 1040 -74.15 25.22 15.11
CA ALA A 1040 -74.94 24.57 16.19
C ALA A 1040 -74.52 23.06 16.28
N LYS A 1041 -74.51 22.25 17.37
CA LYS A 1041 -75.30 22.06 18.62
C LYS A 1041 -76.71 21.43 18.39
N LYS A 1042 -77.18 20.41 19.12
CA LYS A 1042 -76.66 19.63 20.29
C LYS A 1042 -77.50 18.33 20.56
N ALA A 1043 -76.99 17.43 21.41
CA ALA A 1043 -77.69 16.41 22.25
C ALA A 1043 -78.04 15.06 21.60
N ALA A 1044 -78.19 13.92 22.33
CA ALA A 1044 -78.13 13.64 23.79
C ALA A 1044 -77.38 12.30 24.07
N ALA A 1045 -76.61 12.13 25.17
CA ALA A 1045 -76.96 11.50 26.47
C ALA A 1045 -77.52 10.05 26.38
N LYS A 1046 -77.20 9.05 27.24
CA LYS A 1046 -76.98 8.95 28.72
C LYS A 1046 -76.08 7.71 29.04
N LYS A 1047 -75.59 7.36 30.25
CA LYS A 1047 -75.04 8.06 31.46
C LYS A 1047 -74.75 7.04 32.61
N ALA A 1048 -73.50 6.57 32.86
CA ALA A 1048 -73.00 6.16 34.21
C ALA A 1048 -71.57 5.54 34.20
N ALA A 1049 -70.75 5.60 35.27
CA ALA A 1049 -70.64 6.55 36.39
C ALA A 1049 -69.29 6.33 37.12
N ALA A 1050 -68.72 7.36 37.79
CA ALA A 1050 -67.46 7.25 38.54
C ALA A 1050 -67.35 8.25 39.72
N LYS A 1051 -66.58 7.90 40.75
CA LYS A 1051 -66.04 8.76 41.84
C LYS A 1051 -64.84 8.06 42.50
N LYS A 1052 -63.87 8.72 43.18
CA LYS A 1052 -63.15 10.00 42.96
C LYS A 1052 -62.00 10.07 44.00
N ALA A 1053 -60.74 9.95 43.59
CA ALA A 1053 -59.56 10.10 44.46
C ALA A 1053 -58.32 10.56 43.67
N ALA A 1054 -57.29 11.05 44.38
CA ALA A 1054 -56.04 11.67 43.90
C ALA A 1054 -56.21 12.98 43.06
N ALA A 1055 -55.56 14.13 43.28
CA ALA A 1055 -54.41 14.62 44.07
C ALA A 1055 -53.06 14.77 43.34
N LYS A 1056 -52.29 15.79 43.78
CA LYS A 1056 -50.84 16.04 43.58
C LYS A 1056 -50.24 15.74 42.19
N LYS A 1057 -50.13 16.76 41.31
CA LYS A 1057 -49.10 16.74 40.22
C LYS A 1057 -48.44 18.08 39.86
N ALA A 1058 -49.05 19.24 40.16
CA ALA A 1058 -48.46 20.55 39.84
C ALA A 1058 -47.24 20.93 40.69
N ALA A 1059 -47.24 20.62 42.00
CA ALA A 1059 -46.18 21.04 42.92
C ALA A 1059 -44.83 20.33 42.69
N ALA A 1060 -44.85 19.04 42.34
CA ALA A 1060 -43.64 18.22 42.23
C ALA A 1060 -42.65 18.72 41.18
N LYS A 1061 -43.13 19.22 40.03
CA LYS A 1061 -42.27 19.66 38.92
C LYS A 1061 -41.43 20.90 39.28
N LYS A 1062 -41.90 21.75 40.21
CA LYS A 1062 -41.16 22.94 40.67
C LYS A 1062 -40.12 22.62 41.76
N ALA A 1063 -40.32 21.53 42.51
CA ALA A 1063 -39.33 21.02 43.46
C ALA A 1063 -38.16 20.32 42.74
N ALA A 1064 -38.45 19.47 41.75
CA ALA A 1064 -37.42 18.77 40.96
C ALA A 1064 -36.43 19.73 40.28
N ALA A 1065 -36.94 20.80 39.66
CA ALA A 1065 -36.10 21.83 39.04
C ALA A 1065 -35.17 22.54 40.05
N LYS A 1066 -35.63 22.78 41.28
CA LYS A 1066 -34.80 23.37 42.34
C LYS A 1066 -33.71 22.41 42.85
N LYS A 1067 -33.99 21.09 42.90
CA LYS A 1067 -32.97 20.09 43.25
C LYS A 1067 -31.89 20.00 42.17
N ALA A 1068 -32.27 19.89 40.89
CA ALA A 1068 -31.31 19.81 39.78
C ALA A 1068 -30.36 21.02 39.72
N ALA A 1069 -30.85 22.23 40.01
CA ALA A 1069 -30.00 23.43 40.09
C ALA A 1069 -29.01 23.38 41.28
N ALA A 1070 -29.42 22.85 42.43
CA ALA A 1070 -28.54 22.68 43.59
C ALA A 1070 -27.52 21.55 43.38
N ASP A 1071 -27.94 20.44 42.77
CA ASP A 1071 -27.07 19.32 42.42
C ASP A 1071 -25.98 19.76 41.43
N LYS A 1072 -26.33 20.58 40.42
CA LYS A 1072 -25.34 21.17 39.50
C LYS A 1072 -24.37 22.10 40.23
N ALA A 1073 -24.87 23.01 41.08
CA ALA A 1073 -23.99 23.93 41.82
C ALA A 1073 -23.02 23.20 42.77
N ALA A 1074 -23.41 22.05 43.31
CA ALA A 1074 -22.52 21.19 44.09
C ALA A 1074 -21.45 20.51 43.21
N ALA A 1075 -21.82 20.02 42.02
CA ALA A 1075 -20.87 19.45 41.06
C ALA A 1075 -19.88 20.50 40.51
N ASP A 1076 -20.35 21.69 40.15
CA ASP A 1076 -19.52 22.81 39.69
C ASP A 1076 -18.49 23.20 40.76
N LYS A 1077 -18.88 23.20 42.05
CA LYS A 1077 -17.98 23.46 43.17
C LYS A 1077 -16.96 22.33 43.37
N ALA A 1078 -17.38 21.07 43.29
CA ALA A 1078 -16.48 19.92 43.43
C ALA A 1078 -15.44 19.87 42.29
N ALA A 1079 -15.82 20.22 41.06
CA ALA A 1079 -14.90 20.32 39.93
C ALA A 1079 -13.86 21.44 40.14
N ALA A 1080 -14.26 22.60 40.68
CA ALA A 1080 -13.33 23.68 41.01
C ALA A 1080 -12.36 23.30 42.15
N GLU A 1081 -12.83 22.55 43.16
CA GLU A 1081 -11.99 22.05 44.26
C GLU A 1081 -11.00 20.98 43.78
N GLN A 1082 -11.41 20.10 42.86
CA GLN A 1082 -10.51 19.13 42.23
C GLN A 1082 -9.46 19.83 41.36
N ALA A 1083 -9.85 20.79 40.51
CA ALA A 1083 -8.91 21.54 39.66
C ALA A 1083 -7.86 22.31 40.48
N ALA A 1084 -8.23 22.81 41.67
CA ALA A 1084 -7.29 23.43 42.60
C ALA A 1084 -6.30 22.41 43.21
N ALA A 1085 -6.77 21.21 43.55
CA ALA A 1085 -5.93 20.11 44.04
C ALA A 1085 -4.96 19.58 42.95
N ASP A 1086 -5.44 19.40 41.73
CA ASP A 1086 -4.65 18.96 40.59
C ASP A 1086 -3.56 19.98 40.23
N LYS A 1087 -3.88 21.28 40.26
CA LYS A 1087 -2.87 22.33 40.10
C LYS A 1087 -1.81 22.29 41.21
N ALA A 1088 -2.22 22.13 42.47
CA ALA A 1088 -1.27 22.03 43.59
C ALA A 1088 -0.37 20.78 43.48
N ALA A 1089 -0.88 19.67 42.97
CA ALA A 1089 -0.10 18.46 42.68
C ALA A 1089 0.90 18.69 41.53
N ALA A 1090 0.48 19.37 40.45
CA ALA A 1090 1.34 19.73 39.33
C ALA A 1090 2.44 20.72 39.73
N ASP A 1091 2.11 21.78 40.49
CA ASP A 1091 3.06 22.75 41.02
C ASP A 1091 4.12 22.05 41.90
N LYS A 1092 3.71 21.08 42.74
CA LYS A 1092 4.63 20.28 43.55
C LYS A 1092 5.51 19.37 42.68
N ALA A 1093 4.95 18.67 41.70
CA ALA A 1093 5.71 17.78 40.81
C ALA A 1093 6.76 18.55 39.99
N ALA A 1094 6.45 19.79 39.57
CA ALA A 1094 7.41 20.69 38.92
C ALA A 1094 8.56 21.08 39.87
N ALA A 1095 8.27 21.37 41.14
CA ALA A 1095 9.29 21.68 42.15
C ALA A 1095 10.18 20.46 42.48
N ASP A 1096 9.58 19.27 42.66
CA ASP A 1096 10.31 18.03 42.89
C ASP A 1096 11.23 17.69 41.69
N LYS A 1097 10.75 17.91 40.45
CA LYS A 1097 11.57 17.73 39.23
C LYS A 1097 12.71 18.75 39.16
N ALA A 1098 12.46 20.03 39.43
CA ALA A 1098 13.49 21.06 39.42
C ALA A 1098 14.62 20.79 40.43
N ALA A 1099 14.28 20.22 41.60
CA ALA A 1099 15.27 19.76 42.58
C ALA A 1099 16.09 18.57 42.06
N ALA A 1100 15.46 17.60 41.38
CA ALA A 1100 16.13 16.45 40.78
C ALA A 1100 17.05 16.85 39.61
N ASP A 1101 16.57 17.72 38.70
CA ASP A 1101 17.36 18.25 37.58
C ASP A 1101 18.60 19.02 38.08
N LYS A 1102 18.45 19.82 39.15
CA LYS A 1102 19.58 20.50 39.80
C LYS A 1102 20.58 19.51 40.39
N ALA A 1103 20.12 18.48 41.11
CA ALA A 1103 20.99 17.47 41.70
C ALA A 1103 21.76 16.67 40.61
N ALA A 1104 21.14 16.41 39.45
CA ALA A 1104 21.79 15.81 38.31
C ALA A 1104 22.87 16.73 37.70
N ALA A 1105 22.58 18.03 37.57
CA ALA A 1105 23.54 19.03 37.09
C ALA A 1105 24.74 19.21 38.04
N ASP A 1106 24.49 19.31 39.36
CA ASP A 1106 25.53 19.39 40.39
C ASP A 1106 26.43 18.14 40.34
N LYS A 1107 25.86 16.94 40.16
CA LYS A 1107 26.62 15.70 39.99
C LYS A 1107 27.44 15.69 38.70
N ALA A 1108 26.87 16.10 37.57
CA ALA A 1108 27.58 16.15 36.29
C ALA A 1108 28.77 17.13 36.33
N ALA A 1109 28.64 18.25 37.04
CA ALA A 1109 29.73 19.19 37.29
C ALA A 1109 30.85 18.55 38.14
N ALA A 1110 30.49 17.79 39.18
CA ALA A 1110 31.45 17.06 40.02
C ALA A 1110 32.17 15.94 39.26
N ASP A 1111 31.43 15.13 38.48
CA ASP A 1111 32.01 14.08 37.63
C ASP A 1111 32.99 14.67 36.59
N LYS A 1112 32.64 15.82 35.99
CA LYS A 1112 33.54 16.54 35.07
C LYS A 1112 34.79 17.06 35.79
N ALA A 1113 34.65 17.68 36.96
CA ALA A 1113 35.79 18.18 37.72
C ALA A 1113 36.75 17.04 38.13
N ALA A 1114 36.24 15.85 38.45
CA ALA A 1114 37.04 14.67 38.70
C ALA A 1114 37.79 14.20 37.44
N ALA A 1115 37.15 14.22 36.27
CA ALA A 1115 37.77 13.85 34.99
C ALA A 1115 38.85 14.88 34.56
N ASP A 1116 38.57 16.18 34.67
CA ASP A 1116 39.52 17.25 34.38
C ASP A 1116 40.76 17.14 35.29
N LYS A 1117 40.57 16.83 36.58
CA LYS A 1117 41.68 16.56 37.52
C LYS A 1117 42.49 15.33 37.11
N ALA A 1118 41.84 14.20 36.80
CA ALA A 1118 42.53 12.98 36.39
C ALA A 1118 43.36 13.18 35.10
N ALA A 1119 42.90 14.03 34.18
CA ALA A 1119 43.66 14.45 33.01
C ALA A 1119 44.89 15.30 33.38
N ALA A 1120 44.76 16.23 34.33
CA ALA A 1120 45.86 17.04 34.84
C ALA A 1120 46.91 16.21 35.59
N ASP A 1121 46.50 15.31 36.47
CA ASP A 1121 47.37 14.39 37.22
C ASP A 1121 48.16 13.48 36.25
N LYS A 1122 47.51 12.99 35.19
CA LYS A 1122 48.19 12.25 34.11
C LYS A 1122 49.20 13.11 33.35
N ALA A 1123 48.84 14.33 32.97
CA ALA A 1123 49.75 15.24 32.27
C ALA A 1123 50.97 15.65 33.14
N ALA A 1124 50.82 15.67 34.47
CA ALA A 1124 51.93 15.83 35.41
C ALA A 1124 52.83 14.58 35.45
N ALA A 1125 52.26 13.37 35.50
CA ALA A 1125 53.00 12.11 35.45
C ALA A 1125 53.78 11.94 34.14
N ASP A 1126 53.18 12.26 32.99
CA ASP A 1126 53.84 12.21 31.68
C ASP A 1126 55.01 13.21 31.59
N LYS A 1127 54.89 14.41 32.21
CA LYS A 1127 56.01 15.36 32.34
C LYS A 1127 57.12 14.87 33.27
N ALA A 1128 56.76 14.23 34.40
CA ALA A 1128 57.76 13.64 35.31
C ALA A 1128 58.54 12.52 34.60
N ALA A 1129 57.85 11.63 33.88
CA ALA A 1129 58.47 10.57 33.07
C ALA A 1129 59.38 11.12 31.97
N ALA A 1130 59.04 12.26 31.36
CA ALA A 1130 59.89 12.95 30.39
C ALA A 1130 61.15 13.59 31.02
N SER A 1131 61.06 14.06 32.28
CA SER A 1131 62.22 14.61 33.01
C SER A 1131 63.25 13.54 33.39
N CYS A 1132 62.81 12.30 33.61
CA CYS A 1132 63.67 11.15 33.93
C CYS A 1132 64.29 10.47 32.68
N ARG A 1133 64.28 11.15 31.53
CA ARG A 1133 64.84 10.69 30.24
C ARG A 1133 65.67 11.77 29.53
N ARG A 1134 66.40 12.58 30.31
CA ARG A 1134 67.42 13.53 29.85
C ARG A 1134 68.67 13.37 30.71
#